data_AF-A0A9R0ZCQ3-F1
#
_entry.id   AF-A0A9R0ZCQ3-F1
#
_cell.length_a   1.000
_cell.length_b   1.000
_cell.length_c   1.000
_cell.angle_alpha   90.00
_cell.angle_beta   90.00
_cell.angle_gamma   90.00
#
_symmetry.space_group_name_H-M   'P 1'
#
loop_
_entity.id
_entity.type
_entity.pdbx_description
1 polymer ?
#
loop_
_entity_poly.entity_id
_entity_poly.type
_entity_poly.pdbx_seq_one_letter_code
_entity_poly.pdbx_strand_id
1 'polypeptide(L)'
;MYFARLDDSPMFRTQIQSLEESAEVLRERCLKFHKGCRKYTEGLGEAYDGDIAFASALETFGGGHNDPISVAFGGPVMNKFTIALREIGTYKEVLRSQVEHMLNDRLLNFVDVDLHDVKDARKRFDKASLVYDQIREKYLSLKKGTRADITTAIEEELHSARSSFEQARFNLVTAISHIEAKKRFEFLEAVSATMDSHLRYFKQGYELLHQMEPYINQVLAYSQQSRERANKEQASLLERMHEYKKQIERDSRSSGNGLNVSPNVDGIQTIGRSSHKMIEAVMQSSTKGKVQTIRQGYLSKRSSNLRGDWKRRFFVLDSRGMLYYYRKQINRPAGVSQVQRTNNTPEHGSGLLSRLFSSHYHGIHDEKSVARHTVNLLTSTIKVDAEQSDLRFCFRIISPMKIYTLQAESALDQMDWIEKITGVIASLLNAQSPEQCLHSPRSCGHDRSASESSSYTSSVELETSTSEDLTLEKNTGNGQHHHRTNIKPEKPIDLLRRVDGNTICADCGAAEPDWASLNLGALLCIECSGVHRNLGVHISKVRSLTLDVRVWEPSVINLFQSLGNMFVNRVWEETLPSSNNGSSVDNTSTNGSQAAQYLTTTKPKHSDPFSAKEKFIHAKYADKEFVWRHSIDEIHIAQQMWDSVTANDKKGVYNLIVASHANVNLVYGQMASGLLLNLGKALKQEQPTSPPDGSPRFFDCNSHEKVSPRESLSPPSTSSHVDELDDRYEGFSLLHLACRVADVGMVELLLQYGASVNVSDSRGRMPLHHCILKGRHLHAKLLLSRGADTHAIDRDGRSALQYAMDRSTSDEDMLALLEEHFR
;
A
#
# COMPACT_ATOMS: atom_id res chain seq x y z
N MET A 1 41.48 -12.85 -48.40
CA MET A 1 42.95 -12.91 -48.57
C MET A 1 43.22 -13.75 -49.80
N TYR A 2 44.10 -13.33 -50.70
CA TYR A 2 44.39 -14.12 -51.90
C TYR A 2 45.80 -14.71 -51.78
N PHE A 3 45.88 -16.03 -51.56
CA PHE A 3 47.10 -16.77 -51.86
C PHE A 3 47.23 -16.81 -53.39
N ALA A 4 48.05 -15.95 -53.96
CA ALA A 4 48.17 -15.79 -55.40
C ALA A 4 48.70 -17.06 -56.11
N ARG A 5 49.47 -17.89 -55.38
CA ARG A 5 49.90 -19.23 -55.78
C ARG A 5 49.88 -20.14 -54.56
N LEU A 6 49.39 -21.37 -54.74
CA LEU A 6 49.30 -22.37 -53.68
C LEU A 6 50.44 -23.38 -53.73
N ASP A 7 51.46 -23.15 -54.56
CA ASP A 7 52.63 -24.03 -54.62
C ASP A 7 53.46 -23.90 -53.33
N ASP A 8 54.04 -25.00 -52.85
CA ASP A 8 54.94 -25.01 -51.69
C ASP A 8 56.29 -24.37 -52.02
N SER A 9 56.26 -23.07 -52.28
CA SER A 9 57.42 -22.24 -52.56
C SER A 9 57.97 -21.62 -51.27
N PRO A 10 59.27 -21.27 -51.21
CA PRO A 10 59.83 -20.52 -50.09
C PRO A 10 59.05 -19.23 -49.80
N MET A 11 58.59 -18.52 -50.83
CA MET A 11 57.77 -17.30 -50.68
C MET A 11 56.43 -17.58 -50.02
N PHE A 12 55.78 -18.69 -50.38
CA PHE A 12 54.52 -19.12 -49.76
C PHE A 12 54.74 -19.49 -48.29
N ARG A 13 55.82 -20.21 -47.96
CA ARG A 13 56.17 -20.54 -46.57
C ARG A 13 56.44 -19.29 -45.72
N THR A 14 57.17 -18.31 -46.25
CA THR A 14 57.38 -17.00 -45.58
C THR A 14 56.06 -16.26 -45.36
N GLN A 15 55.15 -16.29 -46.34
CA GLN A 15 53.83 -15.68 -46.20
C GLN A 15 53.00 -16.34 -45.09
N ILE A 16 52.97 -17.68 -45.03
CA ILE A 16 52.29 -18.40 -43.93
C ILE A 16 52.89 -18.00 -42.58
N GLN A 17 54.22 -18.05 -42.45
CA GLN A 17 54.90 -17.72 -41.20
C GLN A 17 54.55 -16.30 -40.72
N SER A 18 54.52 -15.32 -41.62
CA SER A 18 54.12 -13.95 -41.27
C SER A 18 52.68 -13.85 -40.76
N LEU A 19 51.75 -14.64 -41.32
CA LEU A 19 50.37 -14.70 -40.86
C LEU A 19 50.23 -15.42 -39.52
N GLU A 20 51.02 -16.47 -39.28
CA GLU A 20 51.08 -17.16 -37.99
C GLU A 20 51.60 -16.24 -36.88
N GLU A 21 52.68 -15.49 -37.16
CA GLU A 21 53.20 -14.47 -36.25
C GLU A 21 52.14 -13.40 -35.97
N SER A 22 51.38 -12.97 -36.98
CA SER A 22 50.26 -12.04 -36.80
C SER A 22 49.15 -12.62 -35.91
N ALA A 23 48.82 -13.91 -36.06
CA ALA A 23 47.83 -14.60 -35.24
C ALA A 23 48.28 -14.74 -33.78
N GLU A 24 49.57 -14.99 -33.52
CA GLU A 24 50.09 -15.07 -32.15
C GLU A 24 50.13 -13.69 -31.47
N VAL A 25 50.54 -12.63 -32.19
CA VAL A 25 50.42 -11.25 -31.69
C VAL A 25 48.96 -10.90 -31.40
N LEU A 26 48.01 -11.36 -32.23
CA LEU A 26 46.59 -11.17 -31.99
C LEU A 26 46.13 -11.89 -30.72
N ARG A 27 46.58 -13.14 -30.48
CA ARG A 27 46.31 -13.89 -29.25
C ARG A 27 46.74 -13.10 -28.01
N GLU A 28 47.97 -12.58 -27.97
CA GLU A 28 48.47 -11.81 -26.83
C GLU A 28 47.63 -10.55 -26.58
N ARG A 29 47.24 -9.85 -27.65
CA ARG A 29 46.37 -8.66 -27.57
C ARG A 29 44.98 -9.02 -27.04
N CYS A 30 44.38 -10.11 -27.50
CA CYS A 30 43.08 -10.58 -27.03
C CYS A 30 43.12 -10.94 -25.54
N LEU A 31 44.14 -11.67 -25.08
CA LEU A 31 44.30 -12.02 -23.66
C LEU A 31 44.45 -10.77 -22.78
N LYS A 32 45.24 -9.79 -23.24
CA LYS A 32 45.39 -8.51 -22.53
C LYS A 32 44.08 -7.73 -22.48
N PHE A 33 43.32 -7.72 -23.58
CA PHE A 33 42.03 -7.05 -23.65
C PHE A 33 40.99 -7.71 -22.75
N HIS A 34 40.85 -9.04 -22.83
CA HIS A 34 39.97 -9.83 -21.96
C HIS A 34 40.28 -9.63 -20.47
N LYS A 35 41.55 -9.49 -20.07
CA LYS A 35 41.90 -9.14 -18.68
C LYS A 35 41.33 -7.78 -18.27
N GLY A 36 41.29 -6.81 -19.17
CA GLY A 36 40.65 -5.51 -18.94
C GLY A 36 39.13 -5.61 -18.87
N CYS A 37 38.52 -6.34 -19.81
CA CYS A 37 37.08 -6.58 -19.85
C CYS A 37 36.57 -7.32 -18.62
N ARG A 38 37.32 -8.32 -18.13
CA ARG A 38 36.99 -9.03 -16.88
C ARG A 38 36.97 -8.10 -15.67
N LYS A 39 38.00 -7.27 -15.49
CA LYS A 39 38.04 -6.26 -14.42
C LYS A 39 36.87 -5.29 -14.50
N TYR A 40 36.48 -4.93 -15.73
CA TYR A 40 35.34 -4.07 -15.95
C TYR A 40 34.03 -4.76 -15.52
N THR A 41 33.81 -6.02 -15.90
CA THR A 41 32.62 -6.78 -15.47
C THR A 41 32.61 -7.04 -13.96
N GLU A 42 33.77 -7.31 -13.35
CA GLU A 42 33.92 -7.40 -11.88
C GLU A 42 33.49 -6.08 -11.22
N GLY A 43 33.96 -4.94 -11.73
CA GLY A 43 33.57 -3.62 -11.22
C GLY A 43 32.07 -3.31 -11.39
N LEU A 44 31.43 -3.79 -12.47
CA LEU A 44 29.98 -3.71 -12.62
C LEU A 44 29.24 -4.55 -11.56
N GLY A 45 29.77 -5.72 -11.22
CA GLY A 45 29.25 -6.57 -10.14
C GLY A 45 29.38 -5.92 -8.77
N GLU A 46 30.56 -5.39 -8.43
CA GLU A 46 30.78 -4.66 -7.18
C GLU A 46 29.85 -3.43 -7.07
N ALA A 47 29.64 -2.73 -8.18
CA ALA A 47 28.73 -1.59 -8.23
C ALA A 47 27.24 -1.99 -8.09
N TYR A 48 26.86 -3.18 -8.56
CA TYR A 48 25.53 -3.75 -8.32
C TYR A 48 25.35 -4.10 -6.84
N ASP A 49 26.30 -4.81 -6.25
CA ASP A 49 26.28 -5.18 -4.84
C ASP A 49 26.21 -3.94 -3.94
N GLY A 50 26.94 -2.89 -4.29
CA GLY A 50 26.89 -1.59 -3.62
C GLY A 50 25.50 -0.94 -3.65
N ASP A 51 24.82 -0.93 -4.79
CA ASP A 51 23.47 -0.38 -4.92
C ASP A 51 22.46 -1.18 -4.06
N ILE A 52 22.53 -2.52 -4.10
CA ILE A 52 21.64 -3.39 -3.33
C ILE A 52 21.89 -3.26 -1.82
N ALA A 53 23.15 -3.17 -1.41
CA ALA A 53 23.52 -2.93 -0.01
C ALA A 53 22.99 -1.58 0.49
N PHE A 54 23.13 -0.52 -0.32
CA PHE A 54 22.60 0.79 0.01
C PHE A 54 21.06 0.78 0.10
N ALA A 55 20.38 0.17 -0.86
CA ALA A 55 18.92 0.04 -0.82
C ALA A 55 18.45 -0.74 0.43
N SER A 56 19.13 -1.82 0.79
CA SER A 56 18.79 -2.62 1.97
C SER A 56 19.04 -1.87 3.28
N ALA A 57 20.09 -1.05 3.34
CA ALA A 57 20.34 -0.15 4.48
C ALA A 57 19.26 0.93 4.59
N LEU A 58 18.83 1.51 3.46
CA LEU A 58 17.75 2.50 3.41
C LEU A 58 16.41 1.91 3.83
N GLU A 59 16.10 0.67 3.43
CA GLU A 59 14.91 -0.05 3.85
C GLU A 59 14.92 -0.32 5.36
N THR A 60 16.05 -0.80 5.87
CA THR A 60 16.24 -1.07 7.30
C THR A 60 16.08 0.20 8.14
N PHE A 61 16.62 1.33 7.65
CA PHE A 61 16.47 2.63 8.29
C PHE A 61 15.04 3.16 8.20
N GLY A 62 14.40 3.05 7.03
CA GLY A 62 13.03 3.47 6.78
C GLY A 62 12.02 2.69 7.63
N GLY A 63 12.34 1.44 8.00
CA GLY A 63 11.53 0.57 8.84
C GLY A 63 10.19 0.19 8.21
N GLY A 64 9.38 -0.55 8.96
CA GLY A 64 8.08 -1.01 8.49
C GLY A 64 7.05 0.13 8.44
N HIS A 65 6.04 -0.02 7.58
CA HIS A 65 4.90 0.91 7.49
C HIS A 65 4.09 1.03 8.79
N ASN A 66 4.35 0.14 9.76
CA ASN A 66 3.66 0.04 11.04
C ASN A 66 4.52 0.53 12.23
N ASP A 67 5.76 0.97 12.01
CA ASP A 67 6.56 1.60 13.07
C ASP A 67 6.22 3.09 13.17
N PRO A 68 5.60 3.57 14.27
CA PRO A 68 5.26 4.98 14.45
C PRO A 68 6.48 5.90 14.38
N ILE A 69 7.66 5.39 14.75
CA ILE A 69 8.92 6.15 14.69
C ILE A 69 9.32 6.36 13.23
N SER A 70 9.31 5.29 12.43
CA SER A 70 9.51 5.34 10.98
C SER A 70 8.56 6.27 10.25
N VAL A 71 7.25 6.20 10.55
CA VAL A 71 6.26 7.07 9.93
C VAL A 71 6.54 8.54 10.23
N ALA A 72 7.00 8.86 11.45
CA ALA A 72 7.27 10.24 11.86
C ALA A 72 8.39 10.93 11.08
N PHE A 73 9.37 10.20 10.53
CA PHE A 73 10.45 10.77 9.71
C PHE A 73 10.36 10.43 8.22
N GLY A 74 9.29 9.78 7.77
CA GLY A 74 9.03 9.52 6.34
C GLY A 74 9.46 8.14 5.84
N GLY A 75 9.47 7.11 6.68
CA GLY A 75 9.76 5.72 6.30
C GLY A 75 9.01 5.23 5.05
N PRO A 76 7.68 5.42 4.94
CA PRO A 76 6.92 5.04 3.72
C PRO A 76 7.38 5.76 2.44
N VAL A 77 7.93 6.98 2.56
CA VAL A 77 8.48 7.74 1.43
C VAL A 77 9.83 7.14 0.98
N MET A 78 10.68 6.74 1.94
CA MET A 78 11.97 6.09 1.66
C MET A 78 11.81 4.74 0.96
N ASN A 79 10.70 4.03 1.18
CA ASN A 79 10.42 2.76 0.52
C ASN A 79 10.31 2.89 -1.01
N LYS A 80 9.71 3.98 -1.53
CA LYS A 80 9.64 4.22 -2.98
C LYS A 80 11.03 4.45 -3.60
N PHE A 81 11.90 5.19 -2.91
CA PHE A 81 13.29 5.36 -3.36
C PHE A 81 14.08 4.06 -3.31
N THR A 82 13.83 3.24 -2.29
CA THR A 82 14.43 1.90 -2.15
C THR A 82 14.08 1.01 -3.35
N ILE A 83 12.81 0.95 -3.74
CA ILE A 83 12.35 0.15 -4.89
C ILE A 83 13.06 0.60 -6.18
N ALA A 84 13.11 1.91 -6.44
CA ALA A 84 13.76 2.43 -7.62
C ALA A 84 15.27 2.16 -7.66
N LEU A 85 15.96 2.25 -6.52
CA LEU A 85 17.38 1.91 -6.42
C LEU A 85 17.63 0.42 -6.68
N ARG A 86 16.75 -0.46 -6.18
CA ARG A 86 16.81 -1.89 -6.50
C ARG A 86 16.62 -2.12 -8.00
N GLU A 87 15.69 -1.41 -8.62
CA GLU A 87 15.41 -1.53 -10.06
C GLU A 87 16.58 -1.05 -10.91
N ILE A 88 17.21 0.10 -10.59
CA ILE A 88 18.46 0.54 -11.23
C ILE A 88 19.57 -0.52 -11.07
N GLY A 89 19.68 -1.12 -9.88
CA GLY A 89 20.57 -2.24 -9.62
C GLY A 89 20.30 -3.40 -10.58
N THR A 90 19.04 -3.81 -10.77
CA THR A 90 18.71 -4.89 -11.71
C THR A 90 19.11 -4.57 -13.15
N TYR A 91 18.94 -3.33 -13.61
CA TYR A 91 19.38 -2.92 -14.95
C TYR A 91 20.91 -3.02 -15.10
N LYS A 92 21.66 -2.68 -14.03
CA LYS A 92 23.12 -2.81 -13.99
C LYS A 92 23.57 -4.27 -14.03
N GLU A 93 22.86 -5.16 -13.35
CA GLU A 93 23.13 -6.61 -13.40
C GLU A 93 22.89 -7.18 -14.80
N VAL A 94 21.82 -6.74 -15.48
CA VAL A 94 21.58 -7.09 -16.89
C VAL A 94 22.73 -6.59 -17.78
N LEU A 95 23.20 -5.35 -17.58
CA LEU A 95 24.36 -4.82 -18.29
C LEU A 95 25.61 -5.68 -18.04
N ARG A 96 25.90 -6.02 -16.78
CA ARG A 96 27.04 -6.88 -16.40
C ARG A 96 26.99 -8.21 -17.12
N SER A 97 25.85 -8.90 -17.05
CA SER A 97 25.63 -10.19 -17.71
C SER A 97 25.79 -10.10 -19.24
N GLN A 98 25.25 -9.04 -19.85
CA GLN A 98 25.36 -8.84 -21.29
C GLN A 98 26.81 -8.57 -21.72
N VAL A 99 27.57 -7.79 -20.95
CA VAL A 99 29.01 -7.57 -21.19
C VAL A 99 29.79 -8.88 -21.07
N GLU A 100 29.49 -9.70 -20.06
CA GLU A 100 30.13 -11.01 -19.88
C GLU A 100 29.93 -11.89 -21.13
N HIS A 101 28.69 -12.06 -21.57
CA HIS A 101 28.37 -12.93 -22.69
C HIS A 101 28.77 -12.38 -24.06
N MET A 102 28.58 -11.08 -24.30
CA MET A 102 28.85 -10.50 -25.61
C MET A 102 30.33 -10.20 -25.86
N LEU A 103 31.10 -9.98 -24.79
CA LEU A 103 32.49 -9.58 -24.90
C LEU A 103 33.45 -10.59 -24.28
N ASN A 104 33.31 -10.94 -22.99
CA ASN A 104 34.27 -11.82 -22.33
C ASN A 104 34.25 -13.23 -22.92
N ASP A 105 33.07 -13.86 -22.98
CA ASP A 105 32.93 -15.22 -23.52
C ASP A 105 33.36 -15.31 -24.98
N ARG A 106 32.98 -14.31 -25.80
CA ARG A 106 33.37 -14.27 -27.22
C ARG A 106 34.87 -14.10 -27.42
N LEU A 107 35.51 -13.19 -26.65
CA LEU A 107 36.95 -13.01 -26.69
C LEU A 107 37.69 -14.29 -26.28
N LEU A 108 37.21 -14.95 -25.22
CA LEU A 108 37.82 -16.17 -24.73
C LEU A 108 37.64 -17.32 -25.72
N ASN A 109 36.45 -17.50 -26.29
CA ASN A 109 36.19 -18.48 -27.34
C ASN A 109 37.08 -18.26 -28.58
N PHE A 110 37.29 -17.01 -29.00
CA PHE A 110 38.20 -16.70 -30.10
C PHE A 110 39.66 -17.09 -29.79
N VAL A 111 40.11 -16.96 -28.54
CA VAL A 111 41.47 -17.32 -28.11
C VAL A 111 41.66 -18.83 -27.94
N ASP A 112 40.70 -19.49 -27.30
CA ASP A 112 40.80 -20.87 -26.86
C ASP A 112 40.38 -21.87 -27.94
N VAL A 113 39.52 -21.46 -28.88
CA VAL A 113 39.09 -22.29 -30.00
C VAL A 113 39.75 -21.83 -31.29
N ASP A 114 39.33 -20.67 -31.82
CA ASP A 114 39.72 -20.25 -33.17
C ASP A 114 41.25 -20.11 -33.30
N LEU A 115 41.90 -19.34 -32.42
CA LEU A 115 43.35 -19.17 -32.46
C LEU A 115 44.10 -20.44 -32.04
N HIS A 116 43.48 -21.37 -31.31
CA HIS A 116 44.10 -22.63 -30.92
C HIS A 116 44.16 -23.60 -32.09
N ASP A 117 43.13 -23.61 -32.93
CA ASP A 117 43.06 -24.41 -34.14
C ASP A 117 44.23 -24.12 -35.09
N VAL A 118 44.68 -22.86 -35.20
CA VAL A 118 45.89 -22.50 -35.97
C VAL A 118 47.13 -23.17 -35.41
N LYS A 119 47.33 -23.11 -34.08
CA LYS A 119 48.49 -23.71 -33.40
C LYS A 119 48.50 -25.23 -33.58
N ASP A 120 47.33 -25.85 -33.51
CA ASP A 120 47.20 -27.29 -33.68
C ASP A 120 47.31 -27.74 -35.15
N ALA A 121 46.76 -26.97 -36.10
CA ALA A 121 46.99 -27.18 -37.52
C ALA A 121 48.49 -27.06 -37.86
N ARG A 122 49.20 -26.11 -37.24
CA ARG A 122 50.64 -25.94 -37.43
C ARG A 122 51.44 -27.15 -36.95
N LYS A 123 51.17 -27.66 -35.75
CA LYS A 123 51.80 -28.90 -35.26
C LYS A 123 51.58 -30.09 -36.20
N ARG A 124 50.37 -30.23 -36.75
CA ARG A 124 50.05 -31.29 -37.72
C ARG A 124 50.84 -31.11 -39.03
N PHE A 125 50.96 -29.86 -39.51
CA PHE A 125 51.76 -29.54 -40.68
C PHE A 125 53.25 -29.85 -40.48
N ASP A 126 53.84 -29.43 -39.37
CA ASP A 126 55.26 -29.72 -39.07
C ASP A 126 55.53 -31.23 -39.02
N LYS A 127 54.63 -31.99 -38.38
CA LYS A 127 54.72 -33.45 -38.35
C LYS A 127 54.63 -34.07 -39.76
N ALA A 128 53.67 -33.64 -40.57
CA ALA A 128 53.50 -34.14 -41.93
C ALA A 128 54.67 -33.76 -42.85
N SER A 129 55.23 -32.55 -42.69
CA SER A 129 56.44 -32.11 -43.41
C SER A 129 57.63 -32.99 -43.10
N LEU A 130 57.90 -33.25 -41.81
CA LEU A 130 59.02 -34.10 -41.39
C LEU A 130 58.90 -35.52 -41.97
N VAL A 131 57.70 -36.12 -41.92
CA VAL A 131 57.45 -37.46 -42.46
C VAL A 131 57.64 -37.50 -43.98
N TYR A 132 57.14 -36.48 -44.68
CA TYR A 132 57.31 -36.37 -46.12
C TYR A 132 58.78 -36.22 -46.52
N ASP A 133 59.55 -35.38 -45.84
CA ASP A 133 60.97 -35.18 -46.12
C ASP A 133 61.77 -36.48 -45.88
N GLN A 134 61.50 -37.21 -44.79
CA GLN A 134 62.14 -38.50 -44.51
C GLN A 134 61.88 -39.56 -45.59
N ILE A 135 60.62 -39.72 -46.01
CA ILE A 135 60.24 -40.70 -47.04
C ILE A 135 60.79 -40.27 -48.41
N ARG A 136 60.81 -38.96 -48.70
CA ARG A 136 61.41 -38.41 -49.91
C ARG A 136 62.92 -38.68 -49.98
N GLU A 137 63.66 -38.49 -48.89
CA GLU A 137 65.08 -38.84 -48.82
C GLU A 137 65.31 -40.34 -49.02
N LYS A 138 64.50 -41.19 -48.37
CA LYS A 138 64.51 -42.65 -48.55
C LYS A 138 64.32 -43.03 -50.03
N TYR A 139 63.35 -42.43 -50.72
CA TYR A 139 63.12 -42.64 -52.15
C TYR A 139 64.29 -42.17 -53.02
N LEU A 140 64.83 -40.97 -52.76
CA LEU A 140 65.96 -40.42 -53.53
C LEU A 140 67.27 -41.21 -53.34
N SER A 141 67.40 -41.95 -52.23
CA SER A 141 68.56 -42.81 -51.97
C SER A 141 68.57 -44.13 -52.76
N LEU A 142 67.48 -44.46 -53.45
CA LEU A 142 67.36 -45.70 -54.22
C LEU A 142 68.35 -45.72 -55.40
N LYS A 143 69.05 -46.86 -55.55
CA LYS A 143 69.96 -47.08 -56.68
C LYS A 143 69.19 -47.58 -57.91
N LYS A 144 69.69 -47.29 -59.11
CA LYS A 144 69.09 -47.72 -60.38
C LYS A 144 68.91 -49.25 -60.54
N GLY A 145 69.60 -50.07 -59.74
CA GLY A 145 69.48 -51.53 -59.72
C GLY A 145 68.63 -52.10 -58.58
N THR A 146 67.89 -51.27 -57.84
CA THR A 146 67.04 -51.72 -56.74
C THR A 146 65.87 -52.55 -57.28
N ARG A 147 65.47 -53.60 -56.54
CA ARG A 147 64.37 -54.49 -56.96
C ARG A 147 63.07 -53.70 -57.12
N ALA A 148 62.31 -54.02 -58.17
CA ALA A 148 61.10 -53.31 -58.54
C ALA A 148 60.04 -53.29 -57.43
N ASP A 149 59.90 -54.38 -56.67
CA ASP A 149 58.96 -54.51 -55.55
C ASP A 149 59.25 -53.53 -54.39
N ILE A 150 60.53 -53.32 -54.10
CA ILE A 150 60.97 -52.36 -53.07
C ILE A 150 60.76 -50.92 -53.55
N THR A 151 61.05 -50.65 -54.83
CA THR A 151 60.85 -49.33 -55.43
C THR A 151 59.38 -48.94 -55.41
N THR A 152 58.47 -49.83 -55.84
CA THR A 152 57.02 -49.55 -55.86
C THR A 152 56.46 -49.32 -54.45
N ALA A 153 56.89 -50.09 -53.45
CA ALA A 153 56.44 -49.90 -52.07
C ALA A 153 56.84 -48.51 -51.52
N ILE A 154 58.07 -48.05 -51.81
CA ILE A 154 58.55 -46.73 -51.37
C ILE A 154 57.88 -45.61 -52.18
N GLU A 155 57.55 -45.83 -53.45
CA GLU A 155 56.75 -44.88 -54.26
C GLU A 155 55.33 -44.70 -53.71
N GLU A 156 54.68 -45.78 -53.27
CA GLU A 156 53.38 -45.73 -52.61
C GLU A 156 53.45 -45.00 -51.26
N GLU A 157 54.46 -45.30 -50.44
CA GLU A 157 54.74 -44.57 -49.19
C GLU A 157 54.95 -43.07 -49.46
N LEU A 158 55.71 -42.71 -50.50
CA LEU A 158 55.96 -41.32 -50.90
C LEU A 158 54.69 -40.62 -51.34
N HIS A 159 53.85 -41.28 -52.13
CA HIS A 159 52.58 -40.71 -52.58
C HIS A 159 51.63 -40.45 -51.41
N SER A 160 51.53 -41.40 -50.48
CA SER A 160 50.73 -41.26 -49.25
C SER A 160 51.24 -40.10 -48.37
N ALA A 161 52.56 -40.03 -48.15
CA ALA A 161 53.18 -38.96 -47.36
C ALA A 161 52.97 -37.58 -47.99
N ARG A 162 53.09 -37.47 -49.32
CA ARG A 162 52.81 -36.23 -50.06
C ARG A 162 51.35 -35.80 -49.91
N SER A 163 50.41 -36.73 -50.02
CA SER A 163 48.98 -36.43 -49.82
C SER A 163 48.71 -35.91 -48.40
N SER A 164 49.29 -36.56 -47.38
CA SER A 164 49.16 -36.12 -45.98
C SER A 164 49.77 -34.74 -45.74
N PHE A 165 50.94 -34.46 -46.33
CA PHE A 165 51.59 -33.15 -46.29
C PHE A 165 50.71 -32.05 -46.90
N GLU A 166 50.19 -32.25 -48.11
CA GLU A 166 49.32 -31.27 -48.78
C GLU A 166 48.03 -31.04 -47.99
N GLN A 167 47.42 -32.09 -47.45
CA GLN A 167 46.22 -31.98 -46.62
C GLN A 167 46.49 -31.15 -45.35
N ALA A 168 47.59 -31.43 -44.65
CA ALA A 168 47.95 -30.69 -43.44
C ALA A 168 48.26 -29.21 -43.76
N ARG A 169 48.90 -28.94 -44.90
CA ARG A 169 49.19 -27.60 -45.39
C ARG A 169 47.91 -26.81 -45.69
N PHE A 170 46.96 -27.40 -46.41
CA PHE A 170 45.68 -26.75 -46.68
C PHE A 170 44.83 -26.56 -45.42
N ASN A 171 44.88 -27.49 -44.47
CA ASN A 171 44.22 -27.30 -43.17
C ASN A 171 44.79 -26.09 -42.41
N LEU A 172 46.12 -25.91 -42.40
CA LEU A 172 46.76 -24.73 -41.80
C LEU A 172 46.37 -23.44 -42.53
N VAL A 173 46.41 -23.43 -43.86
CA VAL A 173 45.99 -22.29 -44.68
C VAL A 173 44.54 -21.90 -44.40
N THR A 174 43.64 -22.88 -44.31
CA THR A 174 42.22 -22.67 -44.00
C THR A 174 42.05 -22.08 -42.60
N ALA A 175 42.73 -22.62 -41.59
CA ALA A 175 42.67 -22.12 -40.22
C ALA A 175 43.14 -20.65 -40.15
N ILE A 176 44.27 -20.32 -40.77
CA ILE A 176 44.79 -18.93 -40.84
C ILE A 176 43.81 -18.02 -41.59
N SER A 177 43.29 -18.46 -42.74
CA SER A 177 42.33 -17.67 -43.51
C SER A 177 41.04 -17.39 -42.73
N HIS A 178 40.61 -18.33 -41.89
CA HIS A 178 39.43 -18.15 -41.03
C HIS A 178 39.66 -17.07 -39.98
N ILE A 179 40.82 -17.07 -39.32
CA ILE A 179 41.21 -15.99 -38.38
C ILE A 179 41.25 -14.63 -39.07
N GLU A 180 41.85 -14.56 -40.26
CA GLU A 180 41.98 -13.33 -41.04
C GLU A 180 40.63 -12.77 -41.50
N ALA A 181 39.63 -13.64 -41.69
CA ALA A 181 38.26 -13.24 -41.97
C ALA A 181 37.55 -12.78 -40.68
N LYS A 182 37.51 -13.63 -39.65
CA LYS A 182 36.79 -13.35 -38.39
C LYS A 182 37.28 -12.10 -37.68
N LYS A 183 38.60 -11.86 -37.64
CA LYS A 183 39.16 -10.67 -36.96
C LYS A 183 38.65 -9.33 -37.50
N ARG A 184 38.08 -9.30 -38.70
CA ARG A 184 37.55 -8.08 -39.35
C ARG A 184 36.21 -7.64 -38.78
N PHE A 185 35.43 -8.55 -38.19
CA PHE A 185 34.08 -8.26 -37.73
C PHE A 185 33.83 -8.69 -36.28
N GLU A 186 34.38 -9.83 -35.83
CA GLU A 186 34.05 -10.42 -34.52
C GLU A 186 34.26 -9.43 -33.35
N PHE A 187 35.40 -8.73 -33.34
CA PHE A 187 35.69 -7.74 -32.30
C PHE A 187 34.85 -6.47 -32.39
N LEU A 188 34.55 -6.03 -33.62
CA LEU A 188 33.71 -4.85 -33.83
C LEU A 188 32.27 -5.15 -33.38
N GLU A 189 31.74 -6.32 -33.73
CA GLU A 189 30.42 -6.77 -33.28
C GLU A 189 30.36 -6.88 -31.75
N ALA A 190 31.34 -7.50 -31.12
CA ALA A 190 31.39 -7.64 -29.66
C ALA A 190 31.41 -6.28 -28.93
N VAL A 191 32.26 -5.34 -29.38
CA VAL A 191 32.35 -4.01 -28.78
C VAL A 191 31.10 -3.17 -29.07
N SER A 192 30.57 -3.20 -30.30
CA SER A 192 29.35 -2.48 -30.65
C SER A 192 28.14 -2.98 -29.86
N ALA A 193 28.02 -4.30 -29.65
CA ALA A 193 26.93 -4.86 -28.88
C ALA A 193 27.06 -4.53 -27.38
N THR A 194 28.29 -4.41 -26.87
CA THR A 194 28.55 -3.88 -25.53
C THR A 194 28.07 -2.42 -25.42
N MET A 195 28.35 -1.57 -26.42
CA MET A 195 27.87 -0.18 -26.44
C MET A 195 26.34 -0.07 -26.54
N ASP A 196 25.69 -0.95 -27.30
CA ASP A 196 24.23 -1.01 -27.35
C ASP A 196 23.63 -1.42 -25.98
N SER A 197 24.27 -2.34 -25.28
CA SER A 197 23.87 -2.75 -23.93
C SER A 197 23.96 -1.59 -22.93
N HIS A 198 25.02 -0.79 -23.02
CA HIS A 198 25.14 0.45 -22.27
C HIS A 198 24.03 1.45 -22.59
N LEU A 199 23.72 1.65 -23.86
CA LEU A 199 22.65 2.55 -24.28
C LEU A 199 21.31 2.14 -23.66
N ARG A 200 21.00 0.85 -23.65
CA ARG A 200 19.78 0.32 -23.00
C ARG A 200 19.77 0.59 -21.51
N TYR A 201 20.87 0.28 -20.81
CA TYR A 201 21.01 0.56 -19.37
C TYR A 201 20.74 2.03 -19.03
N PHE A 202 21.37 2.95 -19.75
CA PHE A 202 21.18 4.38 -19.50
C PHE A 202 19.76 4.86 -19.85
N LYS A 203 19.15 4.35 -20.93
CA LYS A 203 17.77 4.66 -21.29
C LYS A 203 16.79 4.22 -20.21
N GLN A 204 16.90 2.98 -19.74
CA GLN A 204 16.04 2.43 -18.69
C GLN A 204 16.20 3.22 -17.38
N GLY A 205 17.44 3.53 -16.99
CA GLY A 205 17.71 4.36 -15.81
C GLY A 205 17.14 5.78 -15.92
N TYR A 206 17.26 6.42 -17.09
CA TYR A 206 16.69 7.74 -17.34
C TYR A 206 15.16 7.71 -17.29
N GLU A 207 14.52 6.77 -17.96
CA GLU A 207 13.06 6.64 -17.99
C GLU A 207 12.48 6.45 -16.59
N LEU A 208 13.09 5.58 -15.78
CA LEU A 208 12.69 5.35 -14.39
C LEU A 208 12.83 6.63 -13.54
N LEU A 209 14.00 7.28 -13.58
CA LEU A 209 14.24 8.49 -12.80
C LEU A 209 13.39 9.67 -13.25
N HIS A 210 13.11 9.79 -14.54
CA HIS A 210 12.23 10.82 -15.07
C HIS A 210 10.78 10.62 -14.63
N GLN A 211 10.28 9.37 -14.60
CA GLN A 211 8.97 9.07 -14.02
C GLN A 211 8.89 9.39 -12.51
N MET A 212 10.01 9.27 -11.80
CA MET A 212 10.10 9.60 -10.37
C MET A 212 10.29 11.09 -10.08
N GLU A 213 10.74 11.89 -11.03
CA GLU A 213 11.00 13.32 -10.89
C GLU A 213 9.87 14.10 -10.18
N PRO A 214 8.58 13.99 -10.57
CA PRO A 214 7.50 14.68 -9.88
C PRO A 214 7.38 14.26 -8.41
N TYR A 215 7.63 12.98 -8.11
CA TYR A 215 7.61 12.46 -6.75
C TYR A 215 8.79 12.99 -5.92
N ILE A 216 9.99 13.04 -6.49
CA ILE A 216 11.17 13.63 -5.84
C ILE A 216 10.90 15.10 -5.46
N ASN A 217 10.34 15.87 -6.39
CA ASN A 217 9.99 17.27 -6.17
C ASN A 217 8.90 17.43 -5.10
N GLN A 218 7.89 16.56 -5.10
CA GLN A 218 6.84 16.53 -4.07
C GLN A 218 7.41 16.27 -2.67
N VAL A 219 8.32 15.30 -2.54
CA VAL A 219 8.97 14.98 -1.26
C VAL A 219 9.83 16.15 -0.78
N LEU A 220 10.55 16.82 -1.68
CA LEU A 220 11.35 18.00 -1.35
C LEU A 220 10.46 19.15 -0.84
N ALA A 221 9.35 19.44 -1.53
CA ALA A 221 8.39 20.46 -1.12
C ALA A 221 7.76 20.15 0.24
N TYR A 222 7.38 18.88 0.46
CA TYR A 222 6.88 18.42 1.77
C TYR A 222 7.91 18.63 2.89
N SER A 223 9.18 18.28 2.65
CA SER A 223 10.26 18.48 3.62
C SER A 223 10.48 19.96 3.95
N GLN A 224 10.42 20.85 2.94
CA GLN A 224 10.53 22.30 3.16
C GLN A 224 9.35 22.83 3.98
N GLN A 225 8.12 22.44 3.62
CA GLN A 225 6.92 22.83 4.35
C GLN A 225 6.94 22.33 5.81
N SER A 226 7.38 21.09 6.04
CA SER A 226 7.52 20.51 7.38
C SER A 226 8.50 21.31 8.24
N ARG A 227 9.63 21.73 7.66
CA ARG A 227 10.62 22.59 8.32
C ARG A 227 10.03 23.95 8.71
N GLU A 228 9.28 24.58 7.82
CA GLU A 228 8.63 25.87 8.12
C GLU A 228 7.60 25.76 9.24
N ARG A 229 6.80 24.68 9.25
CA ARG A 229 5.84 24.41 10.32
C ARG A 229 6.56 24.22 11.66
N ALA A 230 7.61 23.40 11.69
CA ALA A 230 8.40 23.18 12.90
C ALA A 230 8.99 24.50 13.45
N ASN A 231 9.52 25.36 12.58
CA ASN A 231 10.03 26.68 12.98
C ASN A 231 8.93 27.58 13.56
N LYS A 232 7.74 27.61 12.95
CA LYS A 232 6.58 28.37 13.43
C LYS A 232 6.08 27.85 14.79
N GLU A 233 5.96 26.53 14.93
CA GLU A 233 5.56 25.89 16.19
C GLU A 233 6.57 26.16 17.31
N GLN A 234 7.87 26.10 17.00
CA GLN A 234 8.93 26.42 17.95
C GLN A 234 8.87 27.88 18.38
N ALA A 235 8.67 28.82 17.44
CA ALA A 235 8.50 30.24 17.75
C ALA A 235 7.26 30.49 18.64
N SER A 236 6.12 29.92 18.28
CA SER A 236 4.88 30.01 19.06
C SER A 236 5.02 29.42 20.46
N LEU A 237 5.75 28.30 20.61
CA LEU A 237 6.05 27.71 21.91
C LEU A 237 6.91 28.65 22.76
N LEU A 238 7.97 29.22 22.19
CA LEU A 238 8.84 30.18 22.88
C LEU A 238 8.07 31.41 23.35
N GLU A 239 7.17 31.93 22.53
CA GLU A 239 6.30 33.05 22.88
C GLU A 239 5.35 32.70 24.04
N ARG A 240 4.65 31.56 23.96
CA ARG A 240 3.78 31.08 25.06
C ARG A 240 4.55 30.86 26.36
N MET A 241 5.76 30.31 26.28
CA MET A 241 6.63 30.14 27.45
C MET A 241 7.05 31.48 28.04
N HIS A 242 7.33 32.48 27.20
CA HIS A 242 7.70 33.81 27.65
C HIS A 242 6.53 34.54 28.31
N GLU A 243 5.33 34.47 27.73
CA GLU A 243 4.12 35.04 28.33
C GLU A 243 3.75 34.37 29.65
N TYR A 244 3.87 33.04 29.72
CA TYR A 244 3.64 32.31 30.97
C TYR A 244 4.62 32.75 32.08
N LYS A 245 5.90 32.98 31.75
CA LYS A 245 6.89 33.53 32.69
C LYS A 245 6.51 34.94 33.16
N LYS A 246 6.10 35.82 32.24
CA LYS A 246 5.62 37.16 32.59
C LYS A 246 4.40 37.12 33.50
N GLN A 247 3.47 36.19 33.26
CA GLN A 247 2.29 36.00 34.10
C GLN A 247 2.67 35.59 35.52
N ILE A 248 3.59 34.63 35.67
CA ILE A 248 4.11 34.24 37.00
C ILE A 248 4.74 35.45 37.71
N GLU A 249 5.54 36.26 37.00
CA GLU A 249 6.15 37.46 37.60
C GLU A 249 5.09 38.49 38.03
N ARG A 250 4.02 38.71 37.25
CA ARG A 250 2.90 39.57 37.65
C ARG A 250 2.17 39.03 38.87
N ASP A 251 1.85 37.74 38.89
CA ASP A 251 1.13 37.08 39.99
C ASP A 251 1.95 37.06 41.30
N SER A 252 3.28 36.98 41.19
CA SER A 252 4.19 37.09 42.33
C SER A 252 4.22 38.51 42.92
N ARG A 253 4.11 39.55 42.08
CA ARG A 253 4.09 40.96 42.51
C ARG A 253 2.74 41.36 43.12
N SER A 254 1.62 40.81 42.64
CA SER A 254 0.29 41.06 43.19
C SER A 254 0.06 40.36 44.55
N SER A 255 0.67 39.20 44.80
CA SER A 255 0.67 38.55 46.13
C SER A 255 1.55 39.27 47.18
N GLY A 256 2.48 40.14 46.76
CA GLY A 256 3.38 40.88 47.66
C GLY A 256 2.78 42.12 48.33
N ASN A 257 1.67 42.65 47.82
CA ASN A 257 1.06 43.91 48.30
C ASN A 257 -0.14 43.71 49.25
N GLY A 258 -0.33 42.51 49.79
CA GLY A 258 -1.44 42.16 50.70
C GLY A 258 -1.22 42.52 52.19
N LEU A 259 -0.40 43.52 52.51
CA LEU A 259 -0.23 44.03 53.87
C LEU A 259 -0.66 45.50 53.89
N ASN A 260 -1.96 45.73 54.10
CA ASN A 260 -2.57 46.87 54.80
C ASN A 260 -4.06 47.00 54.45
N VAL A 261 -4.89 46.04 54.87
CA VAL A 261 -6.31 46.31 55.10
C VAL A 261 -6.72 45.58 56.38
N SER A 262 -7.12 46.37 57.38
CA SER A 262 -7.63 45.94 58.68
C SER A 262 -8.91 45.11 58.53
N PRO A 263 -9.13 44.04 59.32
CA PRO A 263 -10.35 43.25 59.23
C PRO A 263 -11.45 43.94 60.02
N ASN A 264 -12.46 44.48 59.33
CA ASN A 264 -13.72 44.81 59.97
C ASN A 264 -14.66 43.61 59.89
N VAL A 265 -15.28 43.37 61.03
CA VAL A 265 -16.15 42.26 61.41
C VAL A 265 -17.43 42.23 60.56
N ASP A 266 -18.01 41.02 60.44
CA ASP A 266 -19.28 40.64 59.80
C ASP A 266 -19.28 40.29 58.30
N GLY A 267 -19.19 38.98 58.04
CA GLY A 267 -19.41 38.41 56.71
C GLY A 267 -19.21 36.90 56.57
N ILE A 268 -19.29 36.12 57.64
CA ILE A 268 -19.16 34.65 57.57
C ILE A 268 -20.55 34.04 57.48
N GLN A 269 -21.16 34.01 56.27
CA GLN A 269 -22.17 32.98 55.91
C GLN A 269 -22.68 32.99 54.46
N THR A 270 -22.30 33.96 53.61
CA THR A 270 -22.98 34.14 52.31
C THR A 270 -22.24 33.58 51.09
N ILE A 271 -20.96 33.19 51.19
CA ILE A 271 -20.17 32.73 50.02
C ILE A 271 -20.34 31.23 49.73
N GLY A 272 -20.54 30.39 50.75
CA GLY A 272 -20.63 28.92 50.58
C GLY A 272 -21.88 28.41 49.84
N ARG A 273 -22.97 29.18 49.76
CA ARG A 273 -24.20 28.77 49.06
C ARG A 273 -24.11 28.84 47.53
N SER A 274 -23.19 29.64 46.99
CA SER A 274 -22.99 29.83 45.53
C SER A 274 -22.20 28.69 44.90
N SER A 275 -21.12 28.26 45.57
CA SER A 275 -20.25 27.18 45.11
C SER A 275 -20.96 25.82 45.06
N HIS A 276 -21.84 25.54 46.04
CA HIS A 276 -22.62 24.32 46.11
C HIS A 276 -23.63 24.22 44.95
N LYS A 277 -24.29 25.33 44.58
CA LYS A 277 -25.19 25.38 43.42
C LYS A 277 -24.46 25.15 42.10
N MET A 278 -23.23 25.67 41.95
CA MET A 278 -22.41 25.41 40.76
C MET A 278 -21.93 23.96 40.70
N ILE A 279 -21.56 23.36 41.83
CA ILE A 279 -21.19 21.93 41.89
C ILE A 279 -22.38 21.05 41.54
N GLU A 280 -23.55 21.35 42.11
CA GLU A 280 -24.80 20.63 41.81
C GLU A 280 -25.19 20.75 40.34
N ALA A 281 -25.06 21.94 39.73
CA ALA A 281 -25.29 22.14 38.29
C ALA A 281 -24.29 21.34 37.41
N VAL A 282 -23.01 21.30 37.78
CA VAL A 282 -21.98 20.50 37.09
C VAL A 282 -22.27 19.00 37.21
N MET A 283 -22.69 18.54 38.39
CA MET A 283 -23.06 17.14 38.64
C MET A 283 -24.34 16.75 37.87
N GLN A 284 -25.36 17.61 37.84
CA GLN A 284 -26.60 17.39 37.08
C GLN A 284 -26.36 17.39 35.55
N SER A 285 -25.47 18.25 35.05
CA SER A 285 -25.09 18.30 33.62
C SER A 285 -24.38 17.04 33.11
N SER A 286 -23.77 16.25 34.02
CA SER A 286 -23.04 15.01 33.71
C SER A 286 -23.96 13.84 33.33
N THR A 287 -25.27 13.93 33.58
CA THR A 287 -26.29 12.95 33.15
C THR A 287 -26.40 12.82 31.61
N LYS A 288 -25.78 13.73 30.85
CA LYS A 288 -25.62 13.67 29.39
C LYS A 288 -24.36 12.92 28.90
N GLY A 289 -23.64 12.21 29.78
CA GLY A 289 -22.56 11.27 29.41
C GLY A 289 -21.14 11.84 29.37
N LYS A 290 -20.90 13.10 29.76
CA LYS A 290 -19.56 13.74 29.78
C LYS A 290 -19.10 14.01 31.21
N VAL A 291 -18.05 13.32 31.66
CA VAL A 291 -17.46 13.51 33.01
C VAL A 291 -16.61 14.77 33.04
N GLN A 292 -16.99 15.74 33.88
CA GLN A 292 -16.24 16.98 34.11
C GLN A 292 -15.43 16.92 35.42
N THR A 293 -14.27 17.60 35.45
CA THR A 293 -13.43 17.76 36.65
C THR A 293 -13.95 18.92 37.50
N ILE A 294 -14.32 18.66 38.74
CA ILE A 294 -14.72 19.68 39.72
C ILE A 294 -13.50 20.35 40.33
N ARG A 295 -12.45 19.57 40.61
CA ARG A 295 -11.16 20.09 41.07
C ARG A 295 -10.02 19.12 40.79
N GLN A 296 -8.84 19.66 40.53
CA GLN A 296 -7.60 18.89 40.48
C GLN A 296 -6.46 19.67 41.12
N GLY A 297 -5.48 18.96 41.67
CA GLY A 297 -4.32 19.58 42.29
C GLY A 297 -3.47 18.60 43.08
N TYR A 298 -2.31 19.07 43.55
CA TYR A 298 -1.44 18.24 44.38
C TYR A 298 -1.89 18.27 45.84
N LEU A 299 -1.98 17.08 46.45
CA LEU A 299 -2.11 16.93 47.90
C LEU A 299 -1.07 15.93 48.40
N SER A 300 -0.59 16.16 49.62
CA SER A 300 0.24 15.21 50.33
C SER A 300 -0.64 14.20 51.04
N LYS A 301 -0.50 12.92 50.72
CA LYS A 301 -1.27 11.83 51.32
C LYS A 301 -0.40 11.05 52.30
N ARG A 302 -0.88 10.84 53.53
CA ARG A 302 -0.22 9.97 54.50
C ARG A 302 -0.37 8.49 54.12
N SER A 303 0.70 7.71 54.28
CA SER A 303 0.65 6.26 54.12
C SER A 303 -0.04 5.62 55.32
N SER A 304 -0.72 4.50 55.09
CA SER A 304 -1.38 3.71 56.14
C SER A 304 -0.42 2.74 56.85
N ASN A 305 0.88 2.81 56.54
CA ASN A 305 1.89 1.93 57.13
C ASN A 305 2.35 2.49 58.48
N LEU A 306 2.88 1.64 59.37
CA LEU A 306 3.33 1.99 60.73
C LEU A 306 4.31 3.19 60.81
N ARG A 307 5.02 3.51 59.73
CA ARG A 307 5.94 4.65 59.64
C ARG A 307 5.28 5.98 59.24
N GLY A 308 4.06 5.96 58.69
CA GLY A 308 3.28 7.18 58.45
C GLY A 308 3.85 8.15 57.40
N ASP A 309 4.60 7.68 56.40
CA ASP A 309 5.24 8.54 55.38
C ASP A 309 4.24 9.35 54.55
N TRP A 310 4.56 10.61 54.25
CA TRP A 310 3.78 11.48 53.37
C TRP A 310 4.22 11.39 51.91
N LYS A 311 3.26 11.32 50.98
CA LYS A 311 3.53 11.23 49.53
C LYS A 311 2.69 12.24 48.77
N ARG A 312 3.35 13.16 48.05
CA ARG A 312 2.70 14.10 47.12
C ARG A 312 2.09 13.35 45.95
N ARG A 313 0.80 13.56 45.68
CA ARG A 313 0.04 12.93 44.60
C ARG A 313 -0.87 13.96 43.95
N PHE A 314 -1.12 13.80 42.66
CA PHE A 314 -2.08 14.64 41.94
C PHE A 314 -3.46 14.02 42.06
N PHE A 315 -4.36 14.71 42.76
CA PHE A 315 -5.73 14.30 43.00
C PHE A 315 -6.67 14.97 42.00
N VAL A 316 -7.72 14.24 41.63
CA VAL A 316 -8.80 14.72 40.77
C VAL A 316 -10.14 14.33 41.39
N LEU A 317 -11.01 15.31 41.56
CA LEU A 317 -12.41 15.19 41.97
C LEU A 317 -13.27 15.44 40.74
N ASP A 318 -14.07 14.46 40.34
CA ASP A 318 -14.94 14.56 39.16
C ASP A 318 -16.43 14.73 39.51
N SER A 319 -17.21 15.08 38.50
CA SER A 319 -18.68 15.25 38.53
C SER A 319 -19.47 13.98 38.84
N ARG A 320 -18.84 12.80 38.83
CA ARG A 320 -19.46 11.55 39.28
C ARG A 320 -19.34 11.37 40.80
N GLY A 321 -18.68 12.32 41.48
CA GLY A 321 -18.37 12.22 42.89
C GLY A 321 -17.20 11.31 43.21
N MET A 322 -16.31 11.09 42.23
CA MET A 322 -15.14 10.24 42.40
C MET A 322 -13.89 11.10 42.68
N LEU A 323 -13.26 10.87 43.84
CA LEU A 323 -11.91 11.36 44.18
C LEU A 323 -10.80 10.31 43.95
N TYR A 324 -10.00 10.46 42.89
CA TYR A 324 -8.89 9.57 42.55
C TYR A 324 -7.54 10.31 42.49
N TYR A 325 -6.43 9.57 42.46
CA TYR A 325 -5.09 10.16 42.34
C TYR A 325 -4.15 9.36 41.45
N TYR A 326 -3.19 10.07 40.86
CA TYR A 326 -2.17 9.52 39.97
C TYR A 326 -0.87 9.19 40.72
N ARG A 327 -0.23 8.06 40.36
CA ARG A 327 1.12 7.71 40.80
C ARG A 327 2.12 7.88 39.65
N LYS A 328 3.24 8.56 39.91
CA LYS A 328 4.39 8.55 39.00
C LYS A 328 5.11 7.19 39.14
N GLN A 329 5.26 6.45 38.06
CA GLN A 329 6.13 5.28 38.01
C GLN A 329 7.57 5.80 37.84
N ILE A 330 8.43 5.60 38.84
CA ILE A 330 9.85 5.92 38.71
C ILE A 330 10.49 4.75 37.98
N ASN A 331 10.57 4.81 36.65
CA ASN A 331 11.55 4.01 35.93
C ASN A 331 12.91 4.68 36.14
N ARG A 332 13.76 4.08 36.99
CA ARG A 332 15.18 4.44 37.01
C ARG A 332 15.75 4.13 35.62
N PRO A 333 16.47 5.05 34.96
CA PRO A 333 17.22 4.71 33.77
C PRO A 333 18.27 3.66 34.19
N ALA A 334 18.32 2.53 33.49
CA ALA A 334 19.45 1.62 33.61
C ALA A 334 20.71 2.39 33.23
N GLY A 335 21.60 2.58 34.20
CA GLY A 335 22.89 3.20 33.97
C GLY A 335 23.75 2.33 33.07
N VAL A 336 24.37 2.98 32.08
CA VAL A 336 25.67 2.71 31.47
C VAL A 336 26.30 1.37 31.87
N SER A 337 26.18 0.36 30.99
CA SER A 337 26.99 -0.85 31.07
C SER A 337 28.43 -0.53 30.67
N GLN A 338 29.32 -0.48 31.66
CA GLN A 338 30.75 -0.64 31.45
C GLN A 338 31.05 -2.11 31.13
N VAL A 339 31.84 -2.30 30.08
CA VAL A 339 32.40 -3.57 29.62
C VAL A 339 33.33 -4.15 30.67
N GLN A 340 33.13 -5.42 31.06
CA GLN A 340 34.23 -6.29 31.46
C GLN A 340 33.91 -7.77 31.21
N ARG A 341 34.85 -8.43 30.55
CA ARG A 341 34.93 -9.86 30.20
C ARG A 341 35.01 -10.72 31.46
N THR A 342 34.46 -11.93 31.42
CA THR A 342 35.17 -13.17 31.80
C THR A 342 34.37 -14.42 31.39
N ASN A 343 35.11 -15.44 30.99
CA ASN A 343 34.68 -16.77 30.54
C ASN A 343 34.16 -17.65 31.68
N ASN A 344 33.19 -18.53 31.40
CA ASN A 344 33.24 -19.99 31.61
C ASN A 344 31.85 -20.65 31.44
N THR A 345 31.83 -21.83 30.79
CA THR A 345 30.75 -22.82 30.67
C THR A 345 31.07 -24.04 31.58
N PRO A 346 30.23 -25.11 31.68
CA PRO A 346 28.76 -25.24 31.71
C PRO A 346 28.28 -26.11 32.93
N GLU A 347 26.97 -26.19 33.23
CA GLU A 347 26.23 -27.43 33.60
C GLU A 347 24.78 -27.19 34.07
N HIS A 348 24.02 -28.28 34.04
CA HIS A 348 22.56 -28.46 33.94
C HIS A 348 21.67 -28.01 35.12
N GLY A 349 20.41 -27.71 34.80
CA GLY A 349 19.29 -27.73 35.76
C GLY A 349 18.00 -27.11 35.21
N SER A 350 17.07 -27.95 34.78
CA SER A 350 15.75 -27.60 34.23
C SER A 350 14.85 -26.83 35.19
N GLY A 351 14.11 -25.84 34.64
CA GLY A 351 12.73 -25.54 35.05
C GLY A 351 12.49 -24.25 35.83
N LEU A 352 11.55 -23.45 35.31
CA LEU A 352 10.81 -22.35 35.97
C LEU A 352 11.54 -21.00 36.09
N LEU A 353 11.38 -20.16 35.06
CA LEU A 353 10.59 -18.93 35.13
C LEU A 353 10.78 -18.13 33.84
N SER A 354 9.76 -18.22 33.00
CA SER A 354 9.35 -17.27 31.98
C SER A 354 9.48 -15.82 32.48
N ARG A 355 10.61 -15.18 32.19
CA ARG A 355 10.85 -13.73 32.30
C ARG A 355 12.19 -13.42 31.65
N LEU A 356 12.21 -13.22 30.33
CA LEU A 356 13.22 -12.33 29.71
C LEU A 356 12.97 -11.96 28.23
N PHE A 357 11.92 -12.47 27.57
CA PHE A 357 11.53 -11.95 26.25
C PHE A 357 10.03 -11.65 26.19
N SER A 358 9.68 -10.46 26.68
CA SER A 358 8.45 -9.75 26.34
C SER A 358 8.69 -8.26 26.57
N SER A 359 9.62 -7.71 25.80
CA SER A 359 9.87 -6.27 25.75
C SER A 359 10.09 -5.87 24.31
N HIS A 360 8.99 -5.81 23.56
CA HIS A 360 8.96 -5.07 22.31
C HIS A 360 7.57 -4.47 22.07
N TYR A 361 7.60 -3.14 21.92
CA TYR A 361 6.60 -2.27 21.32
C TYR A 361 5.24 -2.14 22.04
N HIS A 362 5.16 -1.18 22.94
CA HIS A 362 3.96 -0.35 23.07
C HIS A 362 4.29 1.02 22.49
N GLY A 363 3.47 1.44 21.53
CA GLY A 363 3.54 2.75 20.90
C GLY A 363 3.49 3.88 21.91
N ILE A 364 4.12 4.97 21.53
CA ILE A 364 4.05 6.26 22.20
C ILE A 364 2.62 6.79 22.03
N HIS A 365 1.74 6.42 22.94
CA HIS A 365 0.80 7.32 23.61
C HIS A 365 0.15 6.60 24.80
N ASP A 366 0.05 7.36 25.89
CA ASP A 366 -0.53 7.03 27.19
C ASP A 366 0.36 6.19 28.13
N GLU A 367 1.41 6.86 28.62
CA GLU A 367 2.15 6.46 29.81
C GLU A 367 1.17 6.36 31.00
N LYS A 368 0.64 5.15 31.24
CA LYS A 368 -0.35 4.84 32.28
C LYS A 368 0.14 5.26 33.66
N SER A 369 -0.12 6.51 34.03
CA SER A 369 -0.28 6.86 35.43
C SER A 369 -1.58 6.21 35.88
N VAL A 370 -1.47 4.97 36.38
CA VAL A 370 -2.62 4.16 36.80
C VAL A 370 -3.38 4.92 37.88
N ALA A 371 -4.52 5.52 37.51
CA ALA A 371 -5.49 6.08 38.44
C ALA A 371 -5.93 4.95 39.37
N ARG A 372 -5.65 5.08 40.68
CA ARG A 372 -6.09 4.08 41.65
C ARG A 372 -7.45 4.45 42.21
N HIS A 373 -8.26 3.39 42.38
CA HIS A 373 -9.63 3.44 42.84
C HIS A 373 -9.82 4.25 44.13
N THR A 374 -11.03 4.78 44.15
CA THR A 374 -11.51 6.05 44.65
C THR A 374 -12.34 5.81 45.89
N VAL A 375 -12.31 6.76 46.82
CA VAL A 375 -13.27 6.78 47.93
C VAL A 375 -14.67 7.03 47.38
N ASN A 376 -15.65 6.23 47.81
CA ASN A 376 -17.05 6.56 47.54
C ASN A 376 -17.47 7.70 48.48
N LEU A 377 -17.52 8.92 47.93
CA LEU A 377 -17.83 10.12 48.71
C LEU A 377 -19.26 10.09 49.27
N LEU A 378 -20.22 9.38 48.66
CA LEU A 378 -21.58 9.23 49.19
C LEU A 378 -21.60 8.68 50.63
N THR A 379 -20.64 7.82 50.94
CA THR A 379 -20.53 7.17 52.27
C THR A 379 -19.48 7.81 53.16
N SER A 380 -18.89 8.94 52.74
CA SER A 380 -17.73 9.53 53.39
C SER A 380 -18.06 10.82 54.10
N THR A 381 -17.33 11.11 55.18
CA THR A 381 -17.39 12.39 55.89
C THR A 381 -16.01 13.05 55.90
N ILE A 382 -16.00 14.38 55.89
CA ILE A 382 -14.75 15.14 56.01
C ILE A 382 -14.62 15.63 57.45
N LYS A 383 -13.45 15.40 58.03
CA LYS A 383 -13.07 15.98 59.32
C LYS A 383 -11.90 16.92 59.13
N VAL A 384 -12.10 18.17 59.53
CA VAL A 384 -11.01 19.12 59.75
C VAL A 384 -10.44 18.77 61.12
N ASP A 385 -9.22 18.23 61.18
CA ASP A 385 -8.65 17.91 62.49
C ASP A 385 -8.27 19.20 63.21
N ALA A 386 -8.89 19.41 64.37
CA ALA A 386 -8.52 20.44 65.33
C ALA A 386 -7.64 19.90 66.48
N GLU A 387 -7.48 18.58 66.64
CA GLU A 387 -6.80 18.03 67.82
C GLU A 387 -6.00 16.78 67.45
N GLN A 388 -4.68 16.82 67.70
CA GLN A 388 -3.65 15.79 67.48
C GLN A 388 -2.99 15.75 66.08
N SER A 389 -2.15 16.75 65.78
CA SER A 389 -0.77 16.63 65.26
C SER A 389 -0.27 18.02 64.81
N ASP A 390 1.01 18.35 65.02
CA ASP A 390 1.65 19.65 64.69
C ASP A 390 1.72 19.97 63.17
N LEU A 391 0.79 19.45 62.36
CA LEU A 391 0.80 19.52 60.91
C LEU A 391 -0.25 20.50 60.38
N ARG A 392 0.22 21.57 59.75
CA ARG A 392 -0.64 22.59 59.14
C ARG A 392 -1.43 22.02 57.96
N PHE A 393 -2.64 22.53 57.78
CA PHE A 393 -3.50 22.33 56.60
C PHE A 393 -3.90 20.87 56.31
N CYS A 394 -4.01 20.05 57.37
CA CYS A 394 -4.42 18.65 57.28
C CYS A 394 -5.94 18.49 57.39
N PHE A 395 -6.49 17.55 56.63
CA PHE A 395 -7.88 17.13 56.73
C PHE A 395 -8.00 15.63 56.46
N ARG A 396 -9.08 15.02 56.98
CA ARG A 396 -9.33 13.60 56.82
C ARG A 396 -10.62 13.35 56.06
N ILE A 397 -10.57 12.41 55.12
CA ILE A 397 -11.76 11.82 54.50
C ILE A 397 -11.95 10.45 55.14
N ILE A 398 -13.05 10.30 55.86
CA ILE A 398 -13.40 9.09 56.60
C ILE A 398 -14.47 8.36 55.79
N SER A 399 -14.11 7.19 55.26
CA SER A 399 -15.02 6.29 54.55
C SER A 399 -15.08 4.95 55.31
N PRO A 400 -16.19 4.18 55.22
CA PRO A 400 -16.32 2.88 55.89
C PRO A 400 -15.17 1.91 55.60
N MET A 401 -14.55 2.02 54.42
CA MET A 401 -13.45 1.13 54.02
C MET A 401 -12.06 1.66 54.39
N LYS A 402 -11.87 2.98 54.53
CA LYS A 402 -10.55 3.59 54.69
C LYS A 402 -10.60 5.06 55.10
N ILE A 403 -9.66 5.46 55.95
CA ILE A 403 -9.41 6.87 56.30
C ILE A 403 -8.22 7.40 55.49
N TYR A 404 -8.42 8.55 54.84
CA TYR A 404 -7.38 9.25 54.10
C TYR A 404 -7.00 10.52 54.84
N THR A 405 -5.77 10.59 55.35
CA THR A 405 -5.18 11.84 55.85
C THR A 405 -4.47 12.56 54.72
N LEU A 406 -4.95 13.75 54.39
CA LEU A 406 -4.47 14.59 53.30
C LEU A 406 -3.99 15.94 53.86
N GLN A 407 -3.00 16.53 53.20
CA GLN A 407 -2.43 17.82 53.55
C GLN A 407 -2.34 18.70 52.30
N ALA A 408 -2.88 19.92 52.42
CA ALA A 408 -2.87 20.96 51.40
C ALA A 408 -1.64 21.89 51.54
N GLU A 409 -1.35 22.68 50.50
CA GLU A 409 -0.16 23.55 50.49
C GLU A 409 -0.43 24.92 51.17
N SER A 410 -1.70 25.32 51.34
CA SER A 410 -2.09 26.55 52.06
C SER A 410 -3.46 26.42 52.75
N ALA A 411 -3.79 27.35 53.64
CA ALA A 411 -5.10 27.41 54.30
C ALA A 411 -6.25 27.60 53.28
N LEU A 412 -6.06 28.46 52.28
CA LEU A 412 -7.05 28.69 51.21
C LEU A 412 -7.24 27.43 50.36
N ASP A 413 -6.15 26.76 50.01
CA ASP A 413 -6.18 25.50 49.25
C ASP A 413 -6.90 24.41 50.04
N GLN A 414 -6.64 24.30 51.36
CA GLN A 414 -7.32 23.38 52.27
C GLN A 414 -8.83 23.66 52.34
N MET A 415 -9.23 24.91 52.57
CA MET A 415 -10.62 25.32 52.70
C MET A 415 -11.40 25.03 51.42
N ASP A 416 -10.84 25.41 50.26
CA ASP A 416 -11.46 25.11 48.98
C ASP A 416 -11.59 23.58 48.81
N TRP A 417 -10.59 22.77 49.21
CA TRP A 417 -10.62 21.31 48.95
C TRP A 417 -11.72 20.67 49.78
N ILE A 418 -11.85 21.09 51.03
CA ILE A 418 -12.94 20.68 51.92
C ILE A 418 -14.28 21.13 51.37
N GLU A 419 -14.41 22.39 50.92
CA GLU A 419 -15.65 22.94 50.37
C GLU A 419 -16.12 22.16 49.13
N LYS A 420 -15.23 21.93 48.15
CA LYS A 420 -15.58 21.19 46.93
C LYS A 420 -15.97 19.74 47.21
N ILE A 421 -15.24 19.04 48.08
CA ILE A 421 -15.57 17.65 48.42
C ILE A 421 -16.88 17.60 49.24
N THR A 422 -17.10 18.53 50.17
CA THR A 422 -18.33 18.61 50.96
C THR A 422 -19.54 18.90 50.07
N GLY A 423 -19.40 19.81 49.10
CA GLY A 423 -20.46 20.12 48.13
C GLY A 423 -20.83 18.93 47.26
N VAL A 424 -19.85 18.12 46.85
CA VAL A 424 -20.10 16.85 46.16
C VAL A 424 -20.84 15.86 47.04
N ILE A 425 -20.43 15.69 48.31
CA ILE A 425 -21.10 14.78 49.25
C ILE A 425 -22.57 15.21 49.45
N ALA A 426 -22.82 16.51 49.66
CA ALA A 426 -24.16 17.04 49.85
C ALA A 426 -25.06 16.83 48.61
N SER A 427 -24.52 17.06 47.40
CA SER A 427 -25.26 16.83 46.15
C SER A 427 -25.60 15.35 45.94
N LEU A 428 -24.67 14.44 46.27
CA LEU A 428 -24.91 12.99 46.20
C LEU A 428 -26.00 12.53 47.18
N LEU A 429 -26.09 13.14 48.38
CA LEU A 429 -27.11 12.81 49.38
C LEU A 429 -28.50 13.38 48.99
N ASN A 430 -28.56 14.59 48.44
CA ASN A 430 -29.82 15.22 48.03
C ASN A 430 -30.49 14.49 46.85
N ALA A 431 -29.70 13.92 45.94
CA ALA A 431 -30.20 13.14 44.81
C ALA A 431 -30.91 11.82 45.18
N GLN A 432 -30.90 11.42 46.46
CA GLN A 432 -31.51 10.16 46.95
C GLN A 432 -32.87 10.34 47.66
N SER A 433 -33.42 11.55 47.74
CA SER A 433 -34.71 11.80 48.40
C SER A 433 -35.91 11.65 47.43
N PRO A 434 -36.94 10.82 47.74
CA PRO A 434 -38.18 10.74 46.96
C PRO A 434 -39.30 11.54 47.65
N GLU A 435 -39.82 12.60 47.02
CA GLU A 435 -41.11 13.20 47.41
C GLU A 435 -42.04 13.41 46.22
N GLN A 436 -43.30 13.02 46.44
CA GLN A 436 -44.37 12.86 45.46
C GLN A 436 -45.59 13.69 45.92
N CYS A 437 -46.14 14.48 44.99
CA CYS A 437 -47.56 14.85 44.80
C CYS A 437 -48.28 15.99 45.60
N LEU A 438 -48.89 16.87 44.77
CA LEU A 438 -50.24 17.50 44.82
C LEU A 438 -50.51 18.75 45.69
N HIS A 439 -50.74 19.91 45.04
CA HIS A 439 -52.08 20.49 44.77
C HIS A 439 -51.99 21.96 44.31
N SER A 440 -52.81 22.31 43.31
CA SER A 440 -53.18 23.68 42.93
C SER A 440 -54.68 23.89 43.24
N PRO A 441 -55.14 25.14 43.46
CA PRO A 441 -56.21 25.69 42.62
C PRO A 441 -55.92 27.16 42.20
N ARG A 442 -55.96 27.55 40.91
CA ARG A 442 -57.12 27.99 40.07
C ARG A 442 -57.96 29.11 40.73
N SER A 443 -58.39 30.20 40.08
CA SER A 443 -58.87 30.47 38.71
C SER A 443 -59.03 32.01 38.54
N CYS A 444 -58.90 32.67 37.39
CA CYS A 444 -59.93 32.91 36.35
C CYS A 444 -59.48 34.13 35.51
N GLY A 445 -59.67 34.35 34.21
CA GLY A 445 -60.36 33.75 33.05
C GLY A 445 -59.72 34.37 31.78
N HIS A 446 -59.91 33.95 30.53
CA HIS A 446 -61.09 33.50 29.78
C HIS A 446 -60.69 32.62 28.57
N ASP A 447 -61.28 31.42 28.43
CA ASP A 447 -62.23 30.95 27.39
C ASP A 447 -62.16 31.62 25.98
N ARG A 448 -62.16 30.95 24.80
CA ARG A 448 -62.74 29.64 24.36
C ARG A 448 -62.08 29.05 23.07
N SER A 449 -61.99 27.71 23.06
CA SER A 449 -62.15 26.68 21.99
C SER A 449 -62.48 27.10 20.53
N ALA A 450 -62.03 26.42 19.46
CA ALA A 450 -61.72 25.00 19.29
C ALA A 450 -60.97 24.69 17.96
N SER A 451 -60.27 23.55 17.96
CA SER A 451 -59.90 22.68 16.81
C SER A 451 -58.81 23.17 15.84
N GLU A 452 -57.64 22.52 15.86
CA GLU A 452 -56.88 22.17 14.65
C GLU A 452 -55.77 21.13 14.92
N SER A 453 -55.34 20.46 13.86
CA SER A 453 -54.54 19.24 13.81
C SER A 453 -53.01 19.45 13.87
N SER A 454 -52.30 18.31 13.96
CA SER A 454 -50.98 18.00 13.33
C SER A 454 -49.68 18.64 13.84
N SER A 455 -48.85 17.79 14.47
CA SER A 455 -47.53 17.30 14.03
C SER A 455 -46.26 18.20 13.92
N TYR A 456 -45.15 17.66 14.46
CA TYR A 456 -43.71 17.79 14.10
C TYR A 456 -42.93 19.12 14.28
N THR A 457 -41.77 18.98 14.98
CA THR A 457 -40.43 19.64 14.76
C THR A 457 -40.36 21.17 14.81
N SER A 458 -39.27 21.88 15.09
CA SER A 458 -37.95 21.74 15.72
C SER A 458 -37.42 23.19 15.75
N SER A 459 -36.52 23.50 16.67
CA SER A 459 -35.42 24.48 16.51
C SER A 459 -35.73 25.88 15.94
N VAL A 460 -35.57 26.89 16.80
CA VAL A 460 -35.14 28.23 16.37
C VAL A 460 -34.06 28.70 17.34
N GLU A 461 -32.83 28.84 16.86
CA GLU A 461 -31.89 29.93 17.20
C GLU A 461 -31.15 30.23 15.89
N LEU A 462 -31.58 31.24 15.15
CA LEU A 462 -31.24 32.66 15.27
C LEU A 462 -29.93 32.99 14.55
N GLU A 463 -30.06 33.29 13.26
CA GLU A 463 -29.14 34.16 12.52
C GLU A 463 -29.76 35.56 12.39
N THR A 464 -28.93 36.58 12.58
CA THR A 464 -29.14 37.99 12.19
C THR A 464 -28.51 38.18 10.80
N SER A 465 -29.26 38.22 9.70
CA SER A 465 -30.00 39.36 9.11
C SER A 465 -29.15 40.28 8.23
N THR A 466 -29.44 40.33 6.93
CA THR A 466 -29.81 41.56 6.19
C THR A 466 -30.57 41.19 4.91
N SER A 467 -31.57 42.01 4.61
CA SER A 467 -32.79 41.79 3.84
C SER A 467 -32.75 42.38 2.43
N GLU A 468 -33.76 42.02 1.63
CA GLU A 468 -34.47 42.74 0.53
C GLU A 468 -34.59 41.83 -0.72
N ASP A 469 -35.72 41.65 -1.40
CA ASP A 469 -37.13 42.03 -1.21
C ASP A 469 -38.00 41.19 -2.20
N LEU A 470 -39.29 41.12 -1.88
CA LEU A 470 -40.49 40.54 -2.55
C LEU A 470 -40.47 40.32 -4.09
N THR A 471 -41.08 39.28 -4.67
CA THR A 471 -42.54 39.18 -4.93
C THR A 471 -42.94 37.85 -5.63
N LEU A 472 -44.19 37.42 -5.39
CA LEU A 472 -44.91 36.26 -5.95
C LEU A 472 -45.13 36.32 -7.49
N GLU A 473 -45.28 35.15 -8.14
CA GLU A 473 -46.49 34.67 -8.87
C GLU A 473 -46.33 33.15 -9.17
N LYS A 474 -47.17 32.23 -8.63
CA LYS A 474 -48.52 31.77 -9.03
C LYS A 474 -48.56 30.75 -10.19
N ASN A 475 -48.92 29.51 -9.82
CA ASN A 475 -49.74 28.47 -10.52
C ASN A 475 -49.41 28.13 -12.00
N THR A 476 -49.35 26.88 -12.45
CA THR A 476 -50.34 25.77 -12.44
C THR A 476 -49.62 24.66 -13.28
N GLY A 477 -49.69 23.34 -13.13
CA GLY A 477 -50.71 22.43 -12.64
C GLY A 477 -50.50 21.07 -13.34
N ASN A 478 -50.72 19.99 -12.58
CA ASN A 478 -51.12 18.62 -12.97
C ASN A 478 -50.09 17.51 -13.34
N GLY A 479 -50.16 16.45 -12.50
CA GLY A 479 -49.97 15.02 -12.81
C GLY A 479 -48.59 14.47 -12.39
N GLN A 480 -48.40 13.37 -11.67
CA GLN A 480 -49.25 12.25 -11.24
C GLN A 480 -48.56 11.53 -10.06
N HIS A 481 -49.36 10.91 -9.19
CA HIS A 481 -48.93 10.26 -7.95
C HIS A 481 -48.03 9.02 -8.12
N HIS A 482 -46.94 8.96 -7.34
CA HIS A 482 -46.40 7.70 -6.83
C HIS A 482 -46.49 7.70 -5.29
N HIS A 483 -47.07 6.63 -4.73
CA HIS A 483 -47.20 6.40 -3.29
C HIS A 483 -45.83 6.43 -2.59
N ARG A 484 -45.65 7.35 -1.64
CA ARG A 484 -44.47 7.42 -0.76
C ARG A 484 -44.82 6.76 0.57
N THR A 485 -44.43 5.51 0.77
CA THR A 485 -44.47 4.85 2.08
C THR A 485 -43.38 5.45 2.96
N ASN A 486 -43.79 5.95 4.12
CA ASN A 486 -42.96 6.59 5.13
C ASN A 486 -42.15 5.52 5.89
N ILE A 487 -40.96 5.18 5.39
CA ILE A 487 -40.03 4.20 6.00
C ILE A 487 -38.96 4.97 6.76
N LYS A 488 -38.84 4.73 8.07
CA LYS A 488 -37.70 5.19 8.89
C LYS A 488 -36.40 4.67 8.25
N PRO A 489 -35.29 5.44 8.22
CA PRO A 489 -34.04 4.94 7.69
C PRO A 489 -33.59 3.70 8.49
N GLU A 490 -33.61 2.51 7.85
CA GLU A 490 -33.11 1.27 8.44
C GLU A 490 -31.59 1.38 8.67
N LYS A 491 -31.08 0.82 9.77
CA LYS A 491 -29.63 0.88 10.06
C LYS A 491 -28.88 -0.03 9.08
N PRO A 492 -27.67 0.32 8.62
CA PRO A 492 -26.88 -0.51 7.69
C PRO A 492 -26.74 -1.96 8.14
N ILE A 493 -26.58 -2.18 9.45
CA ILE A 493 -26.48 -3.51 10.05
C ILE A 493 -27.71 -4.39 9.82
N ASP A 494 -28.92 -3.82 9.86
CA ASP A 494 -30.17 -4.55 9.68
C ASP A 494 -30.34 -4.95 8.21
N LEU A 495 -29.91 -4.08 7.28
CA LEU A 495 -29.93 -4.33 5.84
C LEU A 495 -28.95 -5.43 5.42
N LEU A 496 -27.73 -5.40 5.96
CA LEU A 496 -26.67 -6.32 5.57
C LEU A 496 -26.81 -7.70 6.20
N ARG A 497 -27.36 -7.82 7.42
CA ARG A 497 -27.61 -9.12 8.07
C ARG A 497 -28.63 -9.99 7.33
N ARG A 498 -29.54 -9.38 6.56
CA ARG A 498 -30.57 -10.09 5.76
C ARG A 498 -30.00 -10.79 4.51
N VAL A 499 -28.74 -10.53 4.17
CA VAL A 499 -28.07 -11.10 2.98
C VAL A 499 -27.52 -12.49 3.32
N ASP A 500 -27.56 -13.41 2.36
CA ASP A 500 -27.15 -14.79 2.59
C ASP A 500 -25.71 -14.93 3.11
N GLY A 501 -25.57 -15.65 4.22
CA GLY A 501 -24.30 -15.90 4.92
C GLY A 501 -23.84 -14.77 5.83
N ASN A 502 -24.46 -13.58 5.81
CA ASN A 502 -24.05 -12.45 6.65
C ASN A 502 -24.48 -12.59 8.12
N THR A 503 -25.24 -13.62 8.47
CA THR A 503 -25.58 -13.96 9.87
C THR A 503 -24.41 -14.56 10.64
N ILE A 504 -23.35 -15.00 9.94
CA ILE A 504 -22.14 -15.56 10.52
C ILE A 504 -20.89 -14.90 9.94
N CYS A 505 -19.83 -14.83 10.75
CA CYS A 505 -18.52 -14.33 10.37
C CYS A 505 -17.94 -15.13 9.21
N ALA A 506 -17.37 -14.43 8.23
CA ALA A 506 -16.79 -15.04 7.03
C ALA A 506 -15.72 -16.09 7.36
N ASP A 507 -14.87 -15.86 8.37
CA ASP A 507 -13.71 -16.73 8.62
C ASP A 507 -13.91 -17.81 9.67
N CYS A 508 -14.49 -17.47 10.83
CA CYS A 508 -14.64 -18.43 11.95
C CYS A 508 -16.07 -18.90 12.21
N GLY A 509 -17.05 -18.38 11.46
CA GLY A 509 -18.46 -18.74 11.63
C GLY A 509 -19.13 -18.24 12.92
N ALA A 510 -18.51 -17.32 13.68
CA ALA A 510 -19.15 -16.67 14.83
C ALA A 510 -20.44 -15.96 14.42
N ALA A 511 -21.51 -16.09 15.21
CA ALA A 511 -22.78 -15.43 14.91
C ALA A 511 -22.70 -13.91 15.01
N GLU A 512 -23.57 -13.23 14.26
CA GLU A 512 -23.79 -11.77 14.30
C GLU A 512 -22.50 -10.94 14.12
N PRO A 513 -21.86 -10.98 12.95
CA PRO A 513 -20.69 -10.15 12.68
C PRO A 513 -21.05 -8.66 12.61
N ASP A 514 -20.40 -7.85 13.47
CA ASP A 514 -20.61 -6.39 13.55
C ASP A 514 -19.47 -5.57 12.90
N TRP A 515 -18.55 -6.24 12.22
CA TRP A 515 -17.44 -5.65 11.49
C TRP A 515 -17.44 -6.08 10.02
N ALA A 516 -16.74 -5.34 9.16
CA ALA A 516 -16.59 -5.69 7.75
C ALA A 516 -15.22 -5.29 7.21
N SER A 517 -14.78 -6.01 6.17
CA SER A 517 -13.69 -5.59 5.30
C SER A 517 -14.27 -5.01 4.00
N LEU A 518 -14.18 -3.70 3.82
CA LEU A 518 -14.85 -2.99 2.70
C LEU A 518 -14.41 -3.48 1.32
N ASN A 519 -13.10 -3.66 1.12
CA ASN A 519 -12.53 -4.07 -0.15
C ASN A 519 -12.70 -5.58 -0.43
N LEU A 520 -12.85 -6.39 0.62
CA LEU A 520 -13.10 -7.82 0.47
C LEU A 520 -14.60 -8.14 0.38
N GLY A 521 -15.49 -7.22 0.76
CA GLY A 521 -16.94 -7.45 0.74
C GLY A 521 -17.44 -8.43 1.80
N ALA A 522 -16.67 -8.65 2.88
CA ALA A 522 -16.94 -9.67 3.90
C ALA A 522 -17.32 -9.05 5.26
N LEU A 523 -18.29 -9.64 5.96
CA LEU A 523 -18.62 -9.36 7.36
C LEU A 523 -17.85 -10.29 8.32
N LEU A 524 -17.32 -9.70 9.38
CA LEU A 524 -16.38 -10.28 10.33
C LEU A 524 -16.86 -10.10 11.77
N CYS A 525 -16.53 -11.04 12.65
CA CYS A 525 -16.67 -10.81 14.09
C CYS A 525 -15.52 -9.94 14.62
N ILE A 526 -15.63 -9.48 15.86
CA ILE A 526 -14.62 -8.61 16.47
C ILE A 526 -13.21 -9.23 16.49
N GLU A 527 -13.09 -10.53 16.76
CA GLU A 527 -11.79 -11.21 16.81
C GLU A 527 -11.15 -11.34 15.43
N CYS A 528 -11.90 -11.83 14.42
CA CYS A 528 -11.40 -11.92 13.05
C CYS A 528 -11.10 -10.52 12.48
N SER A 529 -11.91 -9.52 12.82
CA SER A 529 -11.62 -8.13 12.45
C SER A 529 -10.29 -7.62 13.04
N GLY A 530 -9.92 -8.11 14.23
CA GLY A 530 -8.61 -7.86 14.85
C GLY A 530 -7.46 -8.44 14.03
N VAL A 531 -7.61 -9.67 13.53
CA VAL A 531 -6.64 -10.30 12.62
C VAL A 531 -6.55 -9.51 11.30
N HIS A 532 -7.69 -9.16 10.71
CA HIS A 532 -7.73 -8.39 9.46
C HIS A 532 -7.05 -7.03 9.58
N ARG A 533 -7.08 -6.39 10.77
CA ARG A 533 -6.31 -5.16 11.03
C ARG A 533 -4.80 -5.39 10.96
N ASN A 534 -4.32 -6.56 11.36
CA ASN A 534 -2.90 -6.92 11.31
C ASN A 534 -2.40 -7.21 9.87
N LEU A 535 -3.29 -7.60 8.94
CA LEU A 535 -2.95 -7.75 7.52
C LEU A 535 -2.57 -6.42 6.85
N GLY A 536 -3.02 -5.29 7.40
CA GLY A 536 -2.83 -3.97 6.84
C GLY A 536 -3.89 -3.57 5.81
N VAL A 537 -4.06 -2.26 5.63
CA VAL A 537 -5.15 -1.66 4.82
C VAL A 537 -5.06 -1.95 3.32
N HIS A 538 -3.89 -2.41 2.84
CA HIS A 538 -3.67 -2.82 1.46
C HIS A 538 -4.25 -4.20 1.16
N ILE A 539 -4.48 -5.03 2.19
CA ILE A 539 -5.13 -6.34 2.08
C ILE A 539 -6.57 -6.27 2.57
N SER A 540 -6.83 -5.68 3.75
CA SER A 540 -8.16 -5.59 4.34
C SER A 540 -8.46 -4.23 4.98
N LYS A 541 -9.52 -3.57 4.51
CA LYS A 541 -10.00 -2.28 5.02
C LYS A 541 -11.13 -2.50 6.02
N VAL A 542 -10.78 -2.69 7.30
CA VAL A 542 -11.74 -3.01 8.37
C VAL A 542 -12.54 -1.78 8.83
N ARG A 543 -13.87 -1.90 8.93
CA ARG A 543 -14.81 -0.92 9.49
C ARG A 543 -15.88 -1.57 10.35
N SER A 544 -16.39 -0.83 11.33
CA SER A 544 -17.50 -1.25 12.18
C SER A 544 -18.85 -0.95 11.51
N LEU A 545 -19.82 -1.86 11.62
CA LEU A 545 -21.19 -1.66 11.14
C LEU A 545 -21.98 -0.67 12.01
N THR A 546 -21.54 -0.46 13.25
CA THR A 546 -22.25 0.36 14.24
C THR A 546 -21.51 1.64 14.60
N LEU A 547 -20.18 1.61 14.64
CA LEU A 547 -19.36 2.76 15.05
C LEU A 547 -19.01 3.69 13.87
N ASP A 548 -18.84 3.15 12.66
CA ASP A 548 -18.36 3.89 11.47
C ASP A 548 -19.52 4.31 10.53
N VAL A 549 -20.56 4.96 11.07
CA VAL A 549 -21.83 5.23 10.36
C VAL A 549 -21.63 5.98 9.03
N ARG A 550 -20.63 6.86 8.93
CA ARG A 550 -20.36 7.65 7.71
C ARG A 550 -19.77 6.84 6.55
N VAL A 551 -19.24 5.64 6.81
CA VAL A 551 -18.58 4.82 5.77
C VAL A 551 -19.57 3.96 5.00
N TRP A 552 -20.77 3.74 5.57
CA TRP A 552 -21.82 2.93 4.97
C TRP A 552 -22.72 3.75 4.04
N GLU A 553 -22.10 4.33 3.03
CA GLU A 553 -22.81 5.03 1.96
C GLU A 553 -23.69 4.06 1.15
N PRO A 554 -24.76 4.54 0.48
CA PRO A 554 -25.65 3.68 -0.32
C PRO A 554 -24.92 2.81 -1.36
N SER A 555 -23.80 3.30 -1.91
CA SER A 555 -22.92 2.59 -2.84
C SER A 555 -22.30 1.33 -2.22
N VAL A 556 -21.74 1.47 -1.01
CA VAL A 556 -21.12 0.39 -0.24
C VAL A 556 -22.19 -0.62 0.20
N ILE A 557 -23.34 -0.15 0.68
CA ILE A 557 -24.46 -1.02 1.08
C ILE A 557 -24.94 -1.84 -0.12
N ASN A 558 -25.15 -1.22 -1.28
CA ASN A 558 -25.59 -1.90 -2.49
C ASN A 558 -24.60 -3.01 -2.94
N LEU A 559 -23.30 -2.73 -2.85
CA LEU A 559 -22.26 -3.73 -3.13
C LEU A 559 -22.32 -4.91 -2.15
N PHE A 560 -22.39 -4.65 -0.84
CA PHE A 560 -22.44 -5.70 0.17
C PHE A 560 -23.73 -6.53 0.11
N GLN A 561 -24.87 -5.91 -0.25
CA GLN A 561 -26.13 -6.62 -0.52
C GLN A 561 -26.03 -7.56 -1.72
N SER A 562 -25.21 -7.20 -2.71
CA SER A 562 -25.02 -7.99 -3.93
C SER A 562 -24.07 -9.17 -3.73
N LEU A 563 -23.08 -9.06 -2.83
CA LEU A 563 -22.09 -10.12 -2.61
C LEU A 563 -22.58 -11.14 -1.57
N GLY A 564 -22.57 -10.76 -0.28
CA GLY A 564 -22.87 -11.64 0.84
C GLY A 564 -21.74 -12.62 1.19
N ASN A 565 -21.56 -12.90 2.49
CA ASN A 565 -20.51 -13.76 3.02
C ASN A 565 -20.53 -15.17 2.45
N MET A 566 -21.71 -15.72 2.12
CA MET A 566 -21.81 -17.04 1.50
C MET A 566 -21.10 -17.07 0.13
N PHE A 567 -21.33 -16.06 -0.71
CA PHE A 567 -20.67 -15.95 -2.00
C PHE A 567 -19.19 -15.63 -1.86
N VAL A 568 -18.83 -14.68 -0.99
CA VAL A 568 -17.43 -14.31 -0.75
C VAL A 568 -16.63 -15.52 -0.28
N ASN A 569 -17.16 -16.32 0.65
CA ASN A 569 -16.49 -17.55 1.07
C ASN A 569 -16.39 -18.57 -0.06
N ARG A 570 -17.39 -18.73 -0.92
CA ARG A 570 -17.28 -19.60 -2.09
C ARG A 570 -16.08 -19.22 -2.96
N VAL A 571 -15.91 -17.94 -3.26
CA VAL A 571 -14.78 -17.46 -4.08
C VAL A 571 -13.43 -17.64 -3.37
N TRP A 572 -13.37 -17.31 -2.08
CA TRP A 572 -12.12 -17.32 -1.31
C TRP A 572 -11.76 -18.66 -0.68
N GLU A 573 -12.66 -19.65 -0.72
CA GLU A 573 -12.49 -20.98 -0.11
C GLU A 573 -12.83 -22.12 -1.09
N GLU A 574 -12.82 -21.85 -2.40
CA GLU A 574 -13.23 -22.80 -3.45
C GLU A 574 -12.42 -24.11 -3.41
N THR A 575 -11.11 -24.06 -3.12
CA THR A 575 -10.25 -25.25 -3.04
C THR A 575 -10.10 -25.81 -1.62
N LEU A 576 -10.84 -25.27 -0.65
CA LEU A 576 -10.74 -25.70 0.74
C LEU A 576 -11.29 -27.14 0.91
N PRO A 577 -10.55 -28.07 1.55
CA PRO A 577 -11.02 -29.43 1.76
C PRO A 577 -12.30 -29.45 2.61
N SER A 578 -13.38 -30.01 2.06
CA SER A 578 -14.65 -30.15 2.77
C SER A 578 -14.50 -31.14 3.93
N SER A 579 -14.80 -30.70 5.16
CA SER A 579 -14.65 -31.50 6.39
C SER A 579 -15.65 -32.67 6.54
N ASN A 580 -16.30 -33.12 5.47
CA ASN A 580 -17.24 -34.24 5.50
C ASN A 580 -16.85 -35.31 4.47
N ASN A 581 -16.14 -36.33 4.94
CA ASN A 581 -16.44 -37.73 4.62
C ASN A 581 -15.81 -38.62 5.70
N GLY A 582 -16.65 -39.13 6.59
CA GLY A 582 -16.31 -40.26 7.43
C GLY A 582 -16.30 -41.52 6.56
N SER A 583 -15.12 -42.00 6.20
CA SER A 583 -14.91 -43.40 5.84
C SER A 583 -13.45 -43.76 6.08
N SER A 584 -13.26 -44.60 7.10
CA SER A 584 -12.03 -45.31 7.42
C SER A 584 -11.49 -46.10 6.22
N VAL A 585 -10.24 -45.85 5.80
CA VAL A 585 -9.39 -46.89 5.20
C VAL A 585 -7.90 -46.61 5.50
N ASP A 586 -7.37 -47.49 6.35
CA ASP A 586 -6.03 -48.09 6.50
C ASP A 586 -4.72 -47.36 6.16
N ASN A 587 -3.84 -47.40 7.17
CA ASN A 587 -2.41 -47.21 7.12
C ASN A 587 -1.70 -48.40 6.45
N THR A 588 -0.86 -48.13 5.44
CA THR A 588 0.39 -48.90 5.21
C THR A 588 1.48 -48.06 4.54
N SER A 589 2.50 -47.74 5.33
CA SER A 589 3.95 -47.69 5.07
C SER A 589 4.58 -47.21 3.74
N THR A 590 5.56 -46.31 3.95
CA THR A 590 6.96 -46.26 3.44
C THR A 590 7.38 -45.34 2.28
N ASN A 591 8.29 -44.43 2.68
CA ASN A 591 9.47 -43.89 1.99
C ASN A 591 9.39 -42.54 1.23
N GLY A 592 10.03 -41.53 1.85
CA GLY A 592 11.02 -40.68 1.18
C GLY A 592 10.54 -39.36 0.57
N SER A 593 10.53 -38.28 1.35
CA SER A 593 11.05 -36.94 1.00
C SER A 593 10.69 -35.90 2.07
N GLN A 594 11.62 -35.00 2.38
CA GLN A 594 11.46 -33.89 3.33
C GLN A 594 10.53 -32.78 2.76
N ALA A 595 9.27 -33.10 2.45
CA ALA A 595 8.33 -32.14 1.85
C ALA A 595 6.88 -32.25 2.39
N ALA A 596 6.66 -32.77 3.61
CA ALA A 596 5.31 -32.95 4.16
C ALA A 596 5.20 -32.38 5.59
N GLN A 597 5.26 -31.06 5.72
CA GLN A 597 4.83 -30.34 6.92
C GLN A 597 3.78 -29.25 6.59
N TYR A 598 3.06 -29.40 5.47
CA TYR A 598 1.86 -28.62 5.21
C TYR A 598 0.70 -29.24 6.00
N LEU A 599 0.42 -28.65 7.16
CA LEU A 599 -0.84 -28.87 7.88
C LEU A 599 -2.00 -28.68 6.89
N THR A 600 -2.90 -29.65 6.80
CA THR A 600 -4.22 -29.48 6.21
C THR A 600 -4.96 -28.40 7.00
N THR A 601 -4.87 -27.16 6.54
CA THR A 601 -5.51 -26.00 7.18
C THR A 601 -7.03 -26.11 6.99
N THR A 602 -7.75 -26.46 8.06
CA THR A 602 -9.21 -26.49 8.10
C THR A 602 -9.78 -25.15 8.55
N LYS A 603 -10.99 -24.79 8.10
CA LYS A 603 -11.68 -23.57 8.55
C LYS A 603 -11.88 -23.57 10.07
N PRO A 604 -11.41 -22.53 10.80
CA PRO A 604 -11.51 -22.48 12.25
C PRO A 604 -12.95 -22.25 12.69
N LYS A 605 -13.28 -22.71 13.89
CA LYS A 605 -14.52 -22.40 14.60
C LYS A 605 -14.34 -21.13 15.45
N HIS A 606 -15.46 -20.52 15.85
CA HIS A 606 -15.44 -19.35 16.72
C HIS A 606 -14.79 -19.62 18.09
N SER A 607 -14.79 -20.86 18.57
CA SER A 607 -14.17 -21.29 19.82
C SER A 607 -12.67 -21.56 19.74
N ASP A 608 -12.10 -21.61 18.52
CA ASP A 608 -10.70 -21.94 18.32
C ASP A 608 -9.78 -20.78 18.74
N PRO A 609 -8.52 -21.05 19.11
CA PRO A 609 -7.60 -20.02 19.58
C PRO A 609 -7.30 -18.97 18.49
N PHE A 610 -7.01 -17.75 18.93
CA PHE A 610 -6.71 -16.61 18.04
C PHE A 610 -5.63 -16.95 17.00
N SER A 611 -4.58 -17.68 17.40
CA SER A 611 -3.50 -18.10 16.50
C SER A 611 -3.95 -19.02 15.36
N ALA A 612 -5.00 -19.82 15.55
CA ALA A 612 -5.55 -20.66 14.48
C ALA A 612 -6.35 -19.82 13.48
N LYS A 613 -7.13 -18.85 13.98
CA LYS A 613 -7.84 -17.87 13.14
C LYS A 613 -6.87 -17.00 12.34
N GLU A 614 -5.79 -16.55 12.98
CA GLU A 614 -4.73 -15.78 12.34
C GLU A 614 -4.11 -16.52 11.15
N LYS A 615 -3.65 -17.76 11.37
CA LYS A 615 -3.08 -18.60 10.30
C LYS A 615 -4.05 -18.79 9.13
N PHE A 616 -5.31 -19.12 9.41
CA PHE A 616 -6.31 -19.33 8.36
C PHE A 616 -6.59 -18.05 7.56
N ILE A 617 -6.74 -16.91 8.23
CA ILE A 617 -7.04 -15.62 7.59
C ILE A 617 -5.88 -15.15 6.72
N HIS A 618 -4.64 -15.36 7.16
CA HIS A 618 -3.44 -15.12 6.34
C HIS A 618 -3.43 -15.99 5.08
N ALA A 619 -3.60 -17.31 5.25
CA ALA A 619 -3.67 -18.25 4.13
C ALA A 619 -4.77 -17.89 3.12
N LYS A 620 -5.95 -17.50 3.62
CA LYS A 620 -7.12 -17.15 2.81
C LYS A 620 -6.91 -15.87 2.01
N TYR A 621 -6.48 -14.76 2.64
CA TYR A 621 -6.50 -13.44 2.00
C TYR A 621 -5.13 -12.90 1.59
N ALA A 622 -4.08 -13.17 2.36
CA ALA A 622 -2.72 -12.70 2.04
C ALA A 622 -2.06 -13.64 1.03
N ASP A 623 -2.09 -14.95 1.31
CA ASP A 623 -1.42 -15.96 0.48
C ASP A 623 -2.33 -16.48 -0.65
N LYS A 624 -3.65 -16.28 -0.51
CA LYS A 624 -4.69 -16.72 -1.45
C LYS A 624 -4.65 -18.23 -1.73
N GLU A 625 -4.31 -19.04 -0.74
CA GLU A 625 -4.10 -20.49 -0.89
C GLU A 625 -5.36 -21.24 -1.34
N PHE A 626 -6.54 -20.72 -0.97
CA PHE A 626 -7.82 -21.40 -1.22
C PHE A 626 -8.60 -20.85 -2.42
N VAL A 627 -8.02 -19.91 -3.17
CA VAL A 627 -8.62 -19.33 -4.37
C VAL A 627 -8.22 -20.20 -5.58
N TRP A 628 -9.19 -20.58 -6.39
CA TRP A 628 -8.90 -21.35 -7.59
C TRP A 628 -8.29 -20.46 -8.69
N ARG A 629 -7.14 -20.87 -9.25
CA ARG A 629 -6.43 -20.15 -10.31
C ARG A 629 -6.67 -20.83 -11.65
N HIS A 630 -7.31 -20.12 -12.56
CA HIS A 630 -7.46 -20.53 -13.95
C HIS A 630 -6.29 -20.04 -14.82
N SER A 631 -5.82 -20.88 -15.74
CA SER A 631 -5.08 -20.43 -16.94
C SER A 631 -6.11 -20.16 -18.05
N ILE A 632 -6.72 -18.99 -18.04
CA ILE A 632 -7.58 -18.50 -19.13
C ILE A 632 -6.82 -17.37 -19.84
N ASP A 633 -6.90 -17.34 -21.17
CA ASP A 633 -6.32 -16.26 -21.99
C ASP A 633 -6.84 -14.88 -21.56
N GLU A 634 -5.93 -13.91 -21.41
CA GLU A 634 -6.24 -12.55 -20.95
C GLU A 634 -7.31 -11.84 -21.80
N ILE A 635 -7.39 -12.19 -23.09
CA ILE A 635 -8.40 -11.68 -24.03
C ILE A 635 -9.80 -12.12 -23.62
N HIS A 636 -9.97 -13.39 -23.22
CA HIS A 636 -11.26 -13.92 -22.82
C HIS A 636 -11.71 -13.34 -21.48
N ILE A 637 -10.78 -13.18 -20.53
CA ILE A 637 -11.04 -12.53 -19.24
C ILE A 637 -11.50 -11.08 -19.46
N ALA A 638 -10.84 -10.35 -20.38
CA ALA A 638 -11.22 -8.99 -20.71
C ALA A 638 -12.61 -8.92 -21.34
N GLN A 639 -12.94 -9.79 -22.29
CA GLN A 639 -14.28 -9.84 -22.89
C GLN A 639 -15.34 -10.13 -21.82
N GLN A 640 -15.12 -11.13 -20.96
CA GLN A 640 -16.03 -11.45 -19.86
C GLN A 640 -16.19 -10.29 -18.87
N MET A 641 -15.12 -9.53 -18.60
CA MET A 641 -15.16 -8.32 -17.79
C MET A 641 -16.09 -7.26 -18.40
N TRP A 642 -15.94 -6.99 -19.70
CA TRP A 642 -16.78 -6.03 -20.42
C TRP A 642 -18.25 -6.46 -20.43
N ASP A 643 -18.53 -7.73 -20.69
CA ASP A 643 -19.88 -8.28 -20.69
C ASP A 643 -20.51 -8.23 -19.29
N SER A 644 -19.74 -8.60 -18.25
CA SER A 644 -20.22 -8.60 -16.86
C SER A 644 -20.51 -7.19 -16.34
N VAL A 645 -19.67 -6.20 -16.67
CA VAL A 645 -19.93 -4.78 -16.34
C VAL A 645 -21.15 -4.27 -17.10
N THR A 646 -21.30 -4.63 -18.38
CA THR A 646 -22.47 -4.26 -19.19
C THR A 646 -23.77 -4.84 -18.61
N ALA A 647 -23.72 -6.09 -18.16
CA ALA A 647 -24.83 -6.79 -17.53
C ALA A 647 -25.08 -6.40 -16.06
N ASN A 648 -24.24 -5.53 -15.48
CA ASN A 648 -24.26 -5.15 -14.06
C ASN A 648 -24.09 -6.35 -13.09
N ASP A 649 -23.40 -7.42 -13.54
CA ASP A 649 -23.11 -8.62 -12.76
C ASP A 649 -21.91 -8.41 -11.82
N LYS A 650 -22.19 -7.86 -10.64
CA LYS A 650 -21.19 -7.62 -9.59
C LYS A 650 -20.49 -8.90 -9.11
N LYS A 651 -21.19 -10.04 -9.09
CA LYS A 651 -20.62 -11.32 -8.64
C LYS A 651 -19.64 -11.86 -9.68
N GLY A 652 -20.01 -11.81 -10.96
CA GLY A 652 -19.13 -12.16 -12.07
C GLY A 652 -17.86 -11.31 -12.08
N VAL A 653 -17.99 -9.98 -12.00
CA VAL A 653 -16.84 -9.06 -11.93
C VAL A 653 -15.97 -9.35 -10.71
N TYR A 654 -16.56 -9.50 -9.51
CA TYR A 654 -15.81 -9.80 -8.29
C TYR A 654 -15.03 -11.11 -8.41
N ASN A 655 -15.63 -12.17 -8.96
CA ASN A 655 -14.99 -13.46 -9.14
C ASN A 655 -13.79 -13.35 -10.11
N LEU A 656 -13.95 -12.68 -11.25
CA LEU A 656 -12.86 -12.47 -12.21
C LEU A 656 -11.69 -11.68 -11.62
N ILE A 657 -11.96 -10.69 -10.75
CA ILE A 657 -10.90 -9.94 -10.06
C ILE A 657 -10.15 -10.83 -9.07
N VAL A 658 -10.86 -11.59 -8.25
CA VAL A 658 -10.25 -12.38 -7.16
C VAL A 658 -9.55 -13.64 -7.68
N ALA A 659 -10.18 -14.39 -8.58
CA ALA A 659 -9.69 -15.68 -9.09
C ALA A 659 -8.69 -15.55 -10.24
N SER A 660 -8.90 -14.57 -11.14
CA SER A 660 -8.14 -14.44 -12.40
C SER A 660 -7.27 -13.18 -12.49
N HIS A 661 -7.16 -12.39 -11.41
CA HIS A 661 -6.39 -11.14 -11.38
C HIS A 661 -6.74 -10.17 -12.52
N ALA A 662 -8.01 -10.16 -12.93
CA ALA A 662 -8.47 -9.34 -14.05
C ALA A 662 -8.15 -7.85 -13.82
N ASN A 663 -7.61 -7.21 -14.86
CA ASN A 663 -7.27 -5.80 -14.81
C ASN A 663 -8.54 -4.94 -14.80
N VAL A 664 -8.78 -4.16 -13.74
CA VAL A 664 -9.95 -3.26 -13.64
C VAL A 664 -9.80 -1.98 -14.46
N ASN A 665 -8.60 -1.68 -14.97
CA ASN A 665 -8.26 -0.51 -15.79
C ASN A 665 -8.23 -0.84 -17.30
N LEU A 666 -8.89 -1.91 -17.73
CA LEU A 666 -9.00 -2.27 -19.15
C LEU A 666 -9.62 -1.14 -19.97
N VAL A 667 -9.05 -0.90 -21.16
CA VAL A 667 -9.50 0.09 -22.13
C VAL A 667 -9.99 -0.60 -23.40
N TYR A 668 -11.22 -0.29 -23.81
CA TYR A 668 -11.87 -0.80 -25.02
C TYR A 668 -11.13 -0.29 -26.26
N GLY A 669 -10.84 -1.17 -27.22
CA GLY A 669 -10.11 -0.87 -28.46
C GLY A 669 -8.59 -1.13 -28.44
N GLN A 670 -7.93 -0.99 -27.28
CA GLN A 670 -6.47 -1.23 -27.17
C GLN A 670 -6.04 -2.70 -27.39
N MET A 671 -6.96 -3.67 -27.20
CA MET A 671 -6.66 -5.10 -27.40
C MET A 671 -6.56 -5.51 -28.88
N ALA A 672 -7.28 -4.83 -29.79
CA ALA A 672 -7.24 -5.15 -31.21
C ALA A 672 -5.88 -4.75 -31.85
N SER A 673 -5.26 -3.66 -31.39
CA SER A 673 -3.96 -3.20 -31.92
C SER A 673 -2.74 -3.85 -31.25
N GLY A 674 -2.81 -4.23 -29.98
CA GLY A 674 -1.64 -4.74 -29.23
C GLY A 674 -1.25 -6.19 -29.55
N LEU A 675 -2.21 -7.06 -29.87
CA LEU A 675 -1.98 -8.50 -30.05
C LEU A 675 -1.66 -8.91 -31.49
N LEU A 676 -2.17 -8.19 -32.49
CA LEU A 676 -1.80 -8.41 -33.90
C LEU A 676 -0.30 -8.12 -34.17
N LEU A 677 0.33 -7.26 -33.37
CA LEU A 677 1.76 -6.96 -33.47
C LEU A 677 2.67 -8.01 -32.80
N ASN A 678 2.14 -8.80 -31.87
CA ASN A 678 2.90 -9.86 -31.19
C ASN A 678 2.71 -11.24 -31.85
N LEU A 679 1.52 -11.53 -32.39
CA LEU A 679 1.29 -12.75 -33.17
C LEU A 679 1.96 -12.70 -34.55
N GLY A 680 2.05 -11.50 -35.16
CA GLY A 680 2.78 -11.28 -36.42
C GLY A 680 4.31 -11.36 -36.29
N LYS A 681 4.86 -11.22 -35.08
CA LYS A 681 6.30 -11.39 -34.79
C LYS A 681 6.67 -12.82 -34.39
N ALA A 682 5.71 -13.63 -33.96
CA ALA A 682 5.94 -15.03 -33.56
C ALA A 682 5.85 -16.04 -34.73
N LEU A 683 5.39 -15.62 -35.93
CA LEU A 683 5.24 -16.51 -37.11
C LEU A 683 6.13 -16.15 -38.31
N LYS A 684 7.21 -15.38 -38.13
CA LYS A 684 8.21 -15.15 -39.18
C LYS A 684 9.63 -15.34 -38.68
N GLN A 685 10.01 -16.60 -38.51
CA GLN A 685 11.42 -16.99 -38.50
C GLN A 685 11.60 -18.39 -39.12
N GLU A 686 11.38 -18.49 -40.44
CA GLU A 686 12.10 -19.43 -41.30
C GLU A 686 12.55 -18.68 -42.59
N GLN A 687 13.76 -19.02 -43.03
CA GLN A 687 14.73 -18.40 -43.97
C GLN A 687 14.29 -18.25 -45.47
N PRO A 688 15.16 -17.85 -46.46
CA PRO A 688 16.21 -16.80 -46.57
C PRO A 688 16.22 -15.96 -47.91
N THR A 689 17.12 -14.96 -47.97
CA THR A 689 17.91 -14.40 -49.13
C THR A 689 17.34 -13.45 -50.22
N SER A 690 17.72 -12.14 -50.09
CA SER A 690 18.33 -11.21 -51.10
C SER A 690 17.50 -10.59 -52.28
N PRO A 691 17.98 -9.51 -52.97
CA PRO A 691 18.09 -8.12 -52.49
C PRO A 691 17.49 -7.10 -53.54
N PRO A 692 17.88 -5.80 -53.66
CA PRO A 692 17.00 -4.65 -53.39
C PRO A 692 16.74 -3.74 -54.61
N ASP A 693 15.68 -2.90 -54.56
CA ASP A 693 15.75 -1.61 -55.25
C ASP A 693 14.70 -0.57 -54.82
N GLY A 694 15.12 0.70 -54.81
CA GLY A 694 14.29 1.85 -55.19
C GLY A 694 13.40 2.53 -54.15
N SER A 695 13.94 3.58 -53.52
CA SER A 695 13.26 4.59 -52.69
C SER A 695 12.50 5.68 -53.53
N PRO A 696 11.99 6.81 -52.98
CA PRO A 696 10.58 7.03 -52.57
C PRO A 696 9.96 8.39 -53.07
N ARG A 697 8.63 8.61 -53.03
CA ARG A 697 7.95 9.96 -53.04
C ARG A 697 6.53 9.84 -52.44
N PHE A 698 6.09 10.52 -51.37
CA PHE A 698 5.80 11.95 -51.07
C PHE A 698 4.41 12.49 -51.52
N PHE A 699 3.62 12.96 -50.52
CA PHE A 699 2.49 13.95 -50.50
C PHE A 699 1.26 13.68 -51.42
N ASP A 700 0.00 14.08 -51.15
CA ASP A 700 -0.57 15.12 -50.29
C ASP A 700 -2.10 14.93 -50.07
N CYS A 701 -2.68 15.83 -49.28
CA CYS A 701 -4.00 15.81 -48.62
C CYS A 701 -5.20 16.43 -49.42
N ASN A 702 -6.42 16.19 -48.88
CA ASN A 702 -7.68 16.98 -48.94
C ASN A 702 -8.67 16.93 -50.12
N SER A 703 -9.96 16.67 -49.80
CA SER A 703 -11.07 17.66 -49.90
C SER A 703 -12.46 17.12 -49.47
N HIS A 704 -13.28 18.01 -48.91
CA HIS A 704 -14.64 17.86 -48.37
C HIS A 704 -15.76 17.90 -49.45
N GLU A 705 -16.95 17.31 -49.21
CA GLU A 705 -18.23 18.04 -48.97
C GLU A 705 -19.52 17.17 -48.95
N LYS A 706 -20.56 17.76 -48.34
CA LYS A 706 -21.87 17.28 -47.80
C LYS A 706 -23.02 17.20 -48.84
N VAL A 707 -24.07 16.41 -48.55
CA VAL A 707 -25.55 16.72 -48.44
C VAL A 707 -26.48 15.54 -48.86
N SER A 708 -27.62 15.40 -48.17
CA SER A 708 -28.62 14.30 -48.01
C SER A 708 -29.98 14.59 -48.75
N PRO A 709 -31.17 13.98 -48.46
CA PRO A 709 -31.69 12.59 -48.63
C PRO A 709 -33.04 12.48 -49.43
N ARG A 710 -33.53 11.26 -49.72
CA ARG A 710 -34.99 10.93 -49.72
C ARG A 710 -35.29 9.42 -49.60
N GLU A 711 -36.41 9.14 -48.93
CA GLU A 711 -36.90 7.89 -48.32
C GLU A 711 -37.62 6.93 -49.29
N SER A 712 -37.72 5.63 -48.94
CA SER A 712 -39.01 4.94 -48.67
C SER A 712 -38.83 3.45 -48.28
N LEU A 713 -39.73 3.00 -47.41
CA LEU A 713 -39.70 1.78 -46.58
C LEU A 713 -40.34 0.55 -47.25
N SER A 714 -39.90 -0.66 -46.87
CA SER A 714 -40.78 -1.80 -46.44
C SER A 714 -39.99 -3.03 -45.93
N PRO A 715 -40.57 -3.92 -45.08
CA PRO A 715 -39.89 -4.81 -44.13
C PRO A 715 -40.21 -6.33 -44.38
N PRO A 716 -40.11 -7.25 -43.40
CA PRO A 716 -38.96 -7.70 -42.60
C PRO A 716 -38.71 -9.23 -42.73
N SER A 717 -37.48 -9.72 -42.52
CA SER A 717 -37.17 -10.80 -41.54
C SER A 717 -35.71 -11.28 -41.60
N THR A 718 -35.06 -11.17 -40.43
CA THR A 718 -34.05 -12.07 -39.83
C THR A 718 -32.72 -12.31 -40.56
N SER A 719 -31.74 -11.42 -40.32
CA SER A 719 -30.37 -11.80 -39.95
C SER A 719 -29.58 -10.56 -39.47
N SER A 720 -28.48 -10.81 -38.75
CA SER A 720 -27.38 -9.88 -38.40
C SER A 720 -27.66 -8.70 -37.46
N HIS A 721 -27.23 -8.81 -36.19
CA HIS A 721 -26.93 -7.65 -35.36
C HIS A 721 -25.69 -7.95 -34.51
N VAL A 722 -24.49 -7.77 -35.09
CA VAL A 722 -23.25 -7.62 -34.31
C VAL A 722 -22.35 -6.47 -34.83
N ASP A 723 -22.57 -5.91 -36.02
CA ASP A 723 -21.57 -5.02 -36.66
C ASP A 723 -21.86 -3.50 -36.67
N GLU A 724 -22.68 -2.94 -35.76
CA GLU A 724 -22.96 -1.47 -35.71
C GLU A 724 -22.67 -0.77 -34.37
N LEU A 725 -21.96 -1.40 -33.42
CA LEU A 725 -21.74 -0.82 -32.08
C LEU A 725 -20.32 -0.32 -31.79
N ASP A 726 -19.34 -0.55 -32.67
CA ASP A 726 -17.93 -0.54 -32.29
C ASP A 726 -17.29 0.87 -32.17
N ASP A 727 -17.77 1.88 -32.91
CA ASP A 727 -17.15 3.21 -32.92
C ASP A 727 -17.53 4.10 -31.70
N ARG A 728 -18.44 3.64 -30.82
CA ARG A 728 -18.96 4.44 -29.68
C ARG A 728 -18.22 4.25 -28.36
N TYR A 729 -17.37 3.23 -28.26
CA TYR A 729 -16.69 2.85 -27.02
C TYR A 729 -15.17 2.89 -27.13
N GLU A 730 -14.60 3.28 -28.28
CA GLU A 730 -13.16 3.39 -28.47
C GLU A 730 -12.51 4.27 -27.40
N GLY A 731 -11.53 3.73 -26.68
CA GLY A 731 -10.84 4.40 -25.57
C GLY A 731 -11.61 4.41 -24.24
N PHE A 732 -12.75 3.72 -24.10
CA PHE A 732 -13.46 3.66 -22.81
C PHE A 732 -12.75 2.75 -21.83
N SER A 733 -12.82 3.07 -20.53
CA SER A 733 -12.44 2.14 -19.47
C SER A 733 -13.66 1.41 -18.90
N LEU A 734 -13.45 0.32 -18.15
CA LEU A 734 -14.54 -0.35 -17.43
C LEU A 734 -15.31 0.62 -16.51
N LEU A 735 -14.61 1.59 -15.91
CA LEU A 735 -15.23 2.63 -15.08
C LEU A 735 -16.10 3.59 -15.91
N HIS A 736 -15.66 3.98 -17.12
CA HIS A 736 -16.48 4.75 -18.05
C HIS A 736 -17.79 4.03 -18.41
N LEU A 737 -17.69 2.75 -18.72
CA LEU A 737 -18.85 1.93 -19.05
C LEU A 737 -19.80 1.81 -17.84
N ALA A 738 -19.27 1.46 -16.66
CA ALA A 738 -20.06 1.33 -15.44
C ALA A 738 -20.81 2.64 -15.10
N CYS A 739 -20.15 3.79 -15.27
CA CYS A 739 -20.76 5.10 -15.08
C CYS A 739 -21.94 5.36 -16.04
N ARG A 740 -22.00 4.71 -17.20
CA ARG A 740 -23.10 4.85 -18.17
C ARG A 740 -24.21 3.82 -18.03
N VAL A 741 -23.88 2.57 -17.72
CA VAL A 741 -24.84 1.45 -17.83
C VAL A 741 -25.13 0.76 -16.49
N ALA A 742 -24.16 0.66 -15.58
CA ALA A 742 -24.28 -0.13 -14.35
C ALA A 742 -24.79 0.68 -13.14
N ASP A 743 -25.14 0.00 -12.05
CA ASP A 743 -25.52 0.69 -10.81
C ASP A 743 -24.32 1.23 -10.03
N VAL A 744 -24.59 1.97 -8.97
CA VAL A 744 -23.55 2.60 -8.14
C VAL A 744 -22.69 1.58 -7.39
N GLY A 745 -23.23 0.38 -7.11
CA GLY A 745 -22.47 -0.70 -6.47
C GLY A 745 -21.41 -1.30 -7.39
N MET A 746 -21.66 -1.37 -8.70
CA MET A 746 -20.64 -1.78 -9.68
C MET A 746 -19.50 -0.76 -9.77
N VAL A 747 -19.82 0.54 -9.74
CA VAL A 747 -18.80 1.60 -9.68
C VAL A 747 -17.99 1.50 -8.40
N GLU A 748 -18.65 1.28 -7.25
CA GLU A 748 -17.96 1.07 -5.97
C GLU A 748 -17.02 -0.13 -6.01
N LEU A 749 -17.45 -1.25 -6.62
CA LEU A 749 -16.63 -2.45 -6.77
C LEU A 749 -15.35 -2.16 -7.55
N LEU A 750 -15.46 -1.54 -8.74
CA LEU A 750 -14.30 -1.22 -9.57
C LEU A 750 -13.33 -0.26 -8.84
N LEU A 751 -13.86 0.73 -8.12
CA LEU A 751 -13.05 1.68 -7.36
C LEU A 751 -12.34 1.04 -6.16
N GLN A 752 -12.99 0.13 -5.43
CA GLN A 752 -12.36 -0.60 -4.31
C GLN A 752 -11.17 -1.45 -4.77
N TYR A 753 -11.20 -1.94 -6.02
CA TYR A 753 -10.13 -2.73 -6.65
C TYR A 753 -9.16 -1.91 -7.52
N GLY A 754 -9.20 -0.58 -7.45
CA GLY A 754 -8.16 0.29 -8.02
C GLY A 754 -8.42 0.79 -9.44
N ALA A 755 -9.68 0.89 -9.88
CA ALA A 755 -10.01 1.59 -11.10
C ALA A 755 -9.62 3.08 -11.01
N SER A 756 -8.96 3.59 -12.04
CA SER A 756 -8.48 4.97 -12.13
C SER A 756 -9.65 5.93 -12.25
N VAL A 757 -9.88 6.73 -11.20
CA VAL A 757 -10.98 7.71 -11.15
C VAL A 757 -10.90 8.74 -12.27
N ASN A 758 -9.67 9.13 -12.64
CA ASN A 758 -9.36 10.22 -13.55
C ASN A 758 -8.87 9.77 -14.95
N VAL A 759 -9.21 8.56 -15.37
CA VAL A 759 -8.89 8.07 -16.72
C VAL A 759 -9.66 8.84 -17.78
N SER A 760 -9.05 9.21 -18.91
CA SER A 760 -9.71 9.89 -20.02
C SER A 760 -10.03 8.94 -21.18
N ASP A 761 -11.20 9.12 -21.80
CA ASP A 761 -11.57 8.40 -23.02
C ASP A 761 -10.93 9.02 -24.28
N SER A 762 -11.20 8.46 -25.45
CA SER A 762 -10.70 8.96 -26.75
C SER A 762 -11.09 10.42 -27.06
N ARG A 763 -12.10 10.96 -26.37
CA ARG A 763 -12.54 12.36 -26.47
C ARG A 763 -11.99 13.23 -25.33
N GLY A 764 -11.10 12.71 -24.50
CA GLY A 764 -10.56 13.41 -23.34
C GLY A 764 -11.52 13.49 -22.15
N ARG A 765 -12.68 12.82 -22.20
CA ARG A 765 -13.67 12.88 -21.12
C ARG A 765 -13.37 11.83 -20.06
N MET A 766 -13.53 12.21 -18.80
CA MET A 766 -13.36 11.33 -17.64
C MET A 766 -14.67 10.65 -17.22
N PRO A 767 -14.65 9.62 -16.34
CA PRO A 767 -15.86 9.00 -15.80
C PRO A 767 -16.86 10.00 -15.21
N LEU A 768 -16.37 11.05 -14.54
CA LEU A 768 -17.21 12.13 -14.00
C LEU A 768 -18.04 12.83 -15.09
N HIS A 769 -17.44 13.14 -16.24
CA HIS A 769 -18.14 13.72 -17.39
C HIS A 769 -19.28 12.82 -17.86
N HIS A 770 -19.07 11.50 -17.91
CA HIS A 770 -20.10 10.54 -18.30
C HIS A 770 -21.24 10.45 -17.29
N CYS A 771 -20.95 10.56 -15.98
CA CYS A 771 -22.00 10.63 -14.96
C CYS A 771 -22.88 11.86 -15.15
N ILE A 772 -22.29 13.04 -15.38
CA ILE A 772 -23.03 14.29 -15.63
C ILE A 772 -23.84 14.21 -16.93
N LEU A 773 -23.22 13.76 -18.02
CA LEU A 773 -23.87 13.55 -19.32
C LEU A 773 -25.02 12.55 -19.27
N LYS A 774 -25.02 11.62 -18.31
CA LYS A 774 -26.11 10.64 -18.11
C LYS A 774 -27.06 10.99 -16.97
N GLY A 775 -26.86 12.12 -16.27
CA GLY A 775 -27.71 12.53 -15.14
C GLY A 775 -27.61 11.59 -13.94
N ARG A 776 -26.47 10.90 -13.79
CA ARG A 776 -26.23 9.92 -12.74
C ARG A 776 -25.54 10.56 -11.54
N HIS A 777 -26.32 11.35 -10.80
CA HIS A 777 -25.82 12.16 -9.70
C HIS A 777 -25.18 11.34 -8.57
N LEU A 778 -25.73 10.18 -8.22
CA LEU A 778 -25.13 9.29 -7.20
C LEU A 778 -23.73 8.78 -7.61
N HIS A 779 -23.55 8.42 -8.88
CA HIS A 779 -22.25 8.02 -9.43
C HIS A 779 -21.26 9.19 -9.40
N ALA A 780 -21.71 10.39 -9.76
CA ALA A 780 -20.88 11.60 -9.71
C ALA A 780 -20.45 11.94 -8.27
N LYS A 781 -21.37 11.94 -7.30
CA LYS A 781 -21.06 12.13 -5.86
C LYS A 781 -20.03 11.12 -5.37
N LEU A 782 -20.19 9.85 -5.77
CA LEU A 782 -19.23 8.79 -5.44
C LEU A 782 -17.84 9.10 -6.04
N LEU A 783 -17.75 9.43 -7.32
CA LEU A 783 -16.47 9.74 -7.96
C LEU A 783 -15.78 10.97 -7.32
N LEU A 784 -16.53 12.02 -7.00
CA LEU A 784 -16.01 13.20 -6.29
C LEU A 784 -15.45 12.84 -4.92
N SER A 785 -16.16 12.02 -4.14
CA SER A 785 -15.66 11.52 -2.83
C SER A 785 -14.36 10.71 -2.95
N ARG A 786 -14.04 10.21 -4.15
CA ARG A 786 -12.84 9.43 -4.48
C ARG A 786 -11.77 10.23 -5.22
N GLY A 787 -11.90 11.56 -5.27
CA GLY A 787 -10.90 12.46 -5.83
C GLY A 787 -10.99 12.65 -7.36
N ALA A 788 -12.21 12.62 -7.91
CA ALA A 788 -12.42 12.95 -9.31
C ALA A 788 -12.06 14.41 -9.59
N ASP A 789 -11.26 14.65 -10.64
CA ASP A 789 -10.87 15.99 -11.06
C ASP A 789 -12.04 16.71 -11.74
N THR A 790 -12.48 17.81 -11.13
CA THR A 790 -13.56 18.70 -11.57
C THR A 790 -13.09 19.74 -12.59
N HIS A 791 -11.78 20.01 -12.65
CA HIS A 791 -11.18 21.02 -13.53
C HIS A 791 -10.77 20.46 -14.89
N ALA A 792 -10.64 19.14 -14.98
CA ALA A 792 -10.30 18.50 -16.23
C ALA A 792 -11.30 18.86 -17.33
N ILE A 793 -10.76 19.22 -18.48
CA ILE A 793 -11.50 19.57 -19.69
C ILE A 793 -11.35 18.47 -20.73
N ASP A 794 -12.40 18.22 -21.48
CA ASP A 794 -12.34 17.31 -22.61
C ASP A 794 -11.75 17.97 -23.87
N ARG A 795 -11.69 17.25 -24.99
CA ARG A 795 -11.18 17.78 -26.26
C ARG A 795 -12.02 18.90 -26.85
N ASP A 796 -13.28 19.04 -26.44
CA ASP A 796 -14.14 20.17 -26.81
C ASP A 796 -13.89 21.38 -25.89
N GLY A 797 -12.92 21.30 -24.96
CA GLY A 797 -12.60 22.33 -23.99
C GLY A 797 -13.63 22.44 -22.87
N ARG A 798 -14.48 21.42 -22.68
CA ARG A 798 -15.59 21.46 -21.72
C ARG A 798 -15.26 20.72 -20.43
N SER A 799 -15.51 21.36 -19.29
CA SER A 799 -15.43 20.73 -17.97
C SER A 799 -16.73 20.05 -17.58
N ALA A 800 -16.68 19.18 -16.56
CA ALA A 800 -17.87 18.53 -16.00
C ALA A 800 -18.91 19.54 -15.49
N LEU A 801 -18.48 20.69 -14.95
CA LEU A 801 -19.35 21.78 -14.52
C LEU A 801 -20.09 22.43 -15.70
N GLN A 802 -19.38 22.71 -16.80
CA GLN A 802 -19.98 23.30 -18.00
C GLN A 802 -21.04 22.36 -18.61
N TYR A 803 -20.78 21.06 -18.64
CA TYR A 803 -21.79 20.07 -19.04
C TYR A 803 -23.01 20.00 -18.11
N ALA A 804 -22.82 20.29 -16.82
CA ALA A 804 -23.92 20.34 -15.86
C ALA A 804 -24.77 21.62 -16.05
N MET A 805 -24.14 22.76 -16.33
CA MET A 805 -24.83 24.04 -16.57
C MET A 805 -25.65 24.06 -17.87
N ASP A 806 -25.14 23.44 -18.94
CA ASP A 806 -25.84 23.34 -20.23
C ASP A 806 -27.11 22.45 -20.17
N ARG A 807 -27.25 21.67 -19.09
CA ARG A 807 -28.42 20.82 -18.86
C ARG A 807 -29.45 21.55 -18.01
N SER A 808 -30.61 21.84 -18.59
CA SER A 808 -31.79 22.43 -17.94
C SER A 808 -32.43 21.61 -16.79
N THR A 809 -31.79 20.54 -16.34
CA THR A 809 -32.32 19.55 -15.37
C THR A 809 -31.29 19.10 -14.33
N SER A 810 -30.14 19.76 -14.24
CA SER A 810 -29.11 19.40 -13.26
C SER A 810 -29.56 19.74 -11.84
N ASP A 811 -29.51 18.76 -10.93
CA ASP A 811 -29.73 18.90 -9.49
C ASP A 811 -28.88 20.06 -8.93
N GLU A 812 -29.50 21.06 -8.29
CA GLU A 812 -28.77 22.23 -7.77
C GLU A 812 -27.70 21.82 -6.75
N ASP A 813 -27.93 20.76 -5.99
CA ASP A 813 -26.93 20.17 -5.09
C ASP A 813 -25.68 19.70 -5.85
N MET A 814 -25.85 19.22 -7.08
CA MET A 814 -24.75 18.74 -7.91
C MET A 814 -23.97 19.88 -8.57
N LEU A 815 -24.65 20.97 -8.94
CA LEU A 815 -23.98 22.19 -9.41
C LEU A 815 -23.17 22.81 -8.28
N ALA A 816 -23.74 22.92 -7.08
CA ALA A 816 -23.05 23.42 -5.89
C ALA A 816 -21.82 22.57 -5.53
N LEU A 817 -21.93 21.24 -5.56
CA LEU A 817 -20.80 20.34 -5.31
C LEU A 817 -19.70 20.46 -6.37
N LEU A 818 -20.06 20.62 -7.64
CA LEU A 818 -19.09 20.83 -8.71
C LEU A 818 -18.44 22.21 -8.60
N GLU A 819 -19.18 23.26 -8.22
CA GLU A 819 -18.64 24.61 -7.99
C GLU A 819 -17.72 24.71 -6.76
N GLU A 820 -18.09 24.06 -5.64
CA GLU A 820 -17.26 24.01 -4.42
C GLU A 820 -15.92 23.36 -4.70
N HIS A 821 -15.92 22.29 -5.50
CA HIS A 821 -14.69 21.62 -5.94
C HIS A 821 -14.03 22.30 -7.16
N PHE A 822 -14.59 23.37 -7.72
CA PHE A 822 -14.01 24.15 -8.81
C PHE A 822 -13.37 25.48 -8.35
N ARG A 823 -13.53 25.85 -7.06
CA ARG A 823 -12.84 26.98 -6.42
C ARG A 823 -11.64 26.49 -5.62
#